data_AF-A0A661CGJ4-F1
#
_entry.id   AF-A0A661CGJ4-F1
#
_cell.length_a   1.000
_cell.length_b   1.000
_cell.length_c   1.000
_cell.angle_alpha   90.00
_cell.angle_beta   90.00
_cell.angle_gamma   90.00
#
_symmetry.space_group_name_H-M   'P 1'
#
loop_
_entity.id
_entity.type
_entity.pdbx_description
1 polymer ?
#
loop_
_entity_poly.entity_id
_entity_poly.type
_entity_poly.pdbx_seq_one_letter_code
_entity_poly.pdbx_strand_id
1 'polypeptide(L)'
;MTHCKTWTSITASLCLLCFTVQGADKTFWQGESGGLNIHWKKKDITATDKEGQVVFSAADMAKQAFETDFLEEGADYQYTRSFALLSVVGSIASLADQDFIEGPNLAESSAESRFIAIDLANSGKIMKLTDCFAESDILDALLADAVIKNALAQTDSKTPTTLMALYEALEWSDITVKGCEYYLPADFLNQFAFHHASKNQVAIRLNLLSANACHAKNLQLGFYLPIPTMLKPALKKAKQGKVGFLMSQKIADGKSTNLSFSTATYARKQVKIKEQPNTSASFSIATSSHKKANTITVVQGDTLYSIAKRCGHSLDEVAAWNNLQPPYSLSPGKNLLMIPAVDVPNSKDEAAIQNLDYHTIAVGETLYGIARRYGHTLSEIAAWNDLQPPYHLSIGQRLRVSNPVEEPKWRWTYKSAIHPTLPEFVFKLVGEPTEPSVVKVKTIEIHRANESMPFQTLQTSATPIFNDNAVVGFELEDMNFDGYRDMRLMAFLSAGPNVPYLYWLFEPQTGQFVSNSAFAEITSPEFDAEKKQIISHWRDGAAHYGTDYYQVVDDKPILVRQKEEIYQNDETRKVIVRERVGDEMKIVSEPTQEDSEIFGSLSMPFNPEQRATHYQQIAQTRLQKALSLPEQMDLTDFLARVKEEVPSQPEIAAELALSHLLSLRKFVERIDVEQSNVPIYRSWLDKQKQQSLIYFDEIQGAWHVDSKQFWTLHDTFYPLPIAESIAWAGAENPLGGECEGFFGCNLRRLDETTVKYLKYHPNGQRAEEAVNKIVEFVSAYRTEADIILIEEDKGDLPRLFRVLRTTVERTTHPKKDSVLSQIDKLQQLVAQTPVLQ
;
A
#
# COMPACT_ATOMS: atom_id res chain seq x y z
N MET A 1 -30.89 -55.53 -35.35
CA MET A 1 -29.98 -55.51 -36.51
C MET A 1 -28.57 -55.43 -35.94
N THR A 2 -27.92 -56.58 -35.68
CA THR A 2 -26.91 -57.23 -36.58
C THR A 2 -25.64 -56.39 -36.68
N HIS A 3 -24.43 -56.78 -36.28
CA HIS A 3 -23.78 -58.09 -36.05
C HIS A 3 -22.57 -57.88 -35.10
N CYS A 4 -22.31 -58.75 -34.10
CA CYS A 4 -21.40 -59.94 -34.13
C CYS A 4 -19.95 -59.61 -34.53
N LYS A 5 -18.86 -60.14 -33.95
CA LYS A 5 -18.54 -61.21 -32.98
C LYS A 5 -16.99 -61.13 -32.83
N THR A 6 -16.33 -61.38 -31.71
CA THR A 6 -16.01 -62.73 -31.21
C THR A 6 -15.32 -62.64 -29.85
N TRP A 7 -15.67 -63.59 -28.99
CA TRP A 7 -14.98 -63.99 -27.77
C TRP A 7 -13.96 -65.11 -28.09
N THR A 8 -12.89 -65.22 -27.30
CA THR A 8 -12.50 -66.48 -26.63
C THR A 8 -11.55 -66.22 -25.44
N SER A 9 -11.95 -66.78 -24.30
CA SER A 9 -11.24 -66.95 -23.03
C SER A 9 -10.18 -68.06 -23.08
N ILE A 10 -9.19 -68.07 -22.15
CA ILE A 10 -8.82 -69.19 -21.25
C ILE A 10 -7.55 -68.87 -20.40
N THR A 11 -7.76 -68.80 -19.08
CA THR A 11 -6.97 -69.16 -17.87
C THR A 11 -5.46 -68.89 -17.67
N ALA A 12 -5.18 -68.02 -16.69
CA ALA A 12 -4.55 -68.26 -15.37
C ALA A 12 -3.01 -68.49 -15.17
N SER A 13 -2.48 -67.64 -14.25
CA SER A 13 -1.50 -67.92 -13.16
C SER A 13 0.00 -67.66 -13.36
N LEU A 14 0.48 -66.51 -12.82
CA LEU A 14 1.55 -66.31 -11.81
C LEU A 14 2.04 -64.84 -11.91
N CYS A 15 1.60 -63.91 -11.06
CA CYS A 15 2.22 -63.51 -9.78
C CYS A 15 3.60 -62.82 -9.86
N LEU A 16 3.61 -61.59 -9.34
CA LEU A 16 4.71 -60.78 -8.76
C LEU A 16 5.61 -59.88 -9.65
N LEU A 17 5.30 -58.58 -9.49
CA LEU A 17 6.21 -57.46 -9.15
C LEU A 17 6.66 -56.50 -10.25
N CYS A 18 6.07 -55.30 -10.14
CA CYS A 18 6.74 -54.01 -10.04
C CYS A 18 7.10 -53.21 -11.32
N PHE A 19 6.29 -52.15 -11.46
CA PHE A 19 6.52 -50.82 -12.03
C PHE A 19 5.88 -50.57 -13.40
N THR A 20 4.64 -50.10 -13.32
CA THR A 20 4.04 -49.24 -14.35
C THR A 20 4.92 -48.01 -14.53
N VAL A 21 5.53 -47.90 -15.70
CA VAL A 21 6.16 -46.69 -16.23
C VAL A 21 5.12 -45.56 -16.20
N GLN A 22 5.32 -44.59 -15.30
CA GLN A 22 4.62 -43.30 -15.34
C GLN A 22 5.00 -42.57 -16.62
N GLY A 23 4.02 -41.96 -17.29
CA GLY A 23 4.14 -41.35 -18.61
C GLY A 23 5.26 -40.31 -18.73
N ALA A 24 5.96 -40.32 -19.86
CA ALA A 24 7.02 -39.38 -20.20
C ALA A 24 6.50 -37.92 -20.25
N ASP A 25 7.20 -36.99 -19.59
CA ASP A 25 6.93 -35.56 -19.65
C ASP A 25 7.03 -35.04 -21.09
N LYS A 26 5.95 -34.47 -21.62
CA LYS A 26 5.86 -33.96 -23.00
C LYS A 26 6.75 -32.72 -23.20
N THR A 27 7.71 -32.79 -24.13
CA THR A 27 8.55 -31.65 -24.54
C THR A 27 7.77 -30.70 -25.47
N PHE A 28 7.75 -29.41 -25.14
CA PHE A 28 7.12 -28.37 -25.94
C PHE A 28 8.03 -27.83 -27.04
N TRP A 29 9.32 -27.67 -26.72
CA TRP A 29 10.36 -27.28 -27.66
C TRP A 29 11.74 -27.71 -27.14
N GLN A 30 12.65 -28.02 -28.04
CA GLN A 30 14.05 -28.27 -27.74
C GLN A 30 14.90 -27.74 -28.90
N GLY A 31 16.00 -27.07 -28.60
CA GLY A 31 16.93 -26.59 -29.61
C GLY A 31 18.17 -25.93 -29.03
N GLU A 32 19.14 -25.68 -29.90
CA GLU A 32 20.37 -24.99 -29.53
C GLU A 32 20.26 -23.48 -29.76
N SER A 33 20.89 -22.67 -28.91
CA SER A 33 21.12 -21.25 -29.18
C SER A 33 22.21 -20.68 -28.27
N GLY A 34 23.04 -19.78 -28.78
CA GLY A 34 24.08 -19.12 -27.96
C GLY A 34 25.16 -20.06 -27.41
N GLY A 35 25.27 -21.29 -27.92
CA GLY A 35 26.14 -22.33 -27.34
C GLY A 35 25.49 -23.15 -26.21
N LEU A 36 24.19 -22.96 -25.99
CA LEU A 36 23.38 -23.65 -24.99
C LEU A 36 22.40 -24.62 -25.65
N ASN A 37 22.14 -25.74 -24.99
CA ASN A 37 21.04 -26.65 -25.29
C ASN A 37 19.83 -26.30 -24.43
N ILE A 38 18.75 -25.85 -25.05
CA ILE A 38 17.56 -25.37 -24.36
C ILE A 38 16.44 -26.40 -24.52
N HIS A 39 15.83 -26.77 -23.40
CA HIS A 39 14.70 -27.69 -23.36
C HIS A 39 13.53 -27.02 -22.65
N TRP A 40 12.38 -26.98 -23.31
CA TRP A 40 11.14 -26.49 -22.75
C TRP A 40 10.14 -27.64 -22.60
N LYS A 41 9.73 -27.90 -21.37
CA LYS A 41 8.77 -28.93 -20.97
C LYS A 41 7.68 -28.32 -20.10
N LYS A 42 6.62 -29.09 -19.82
CA LYS A 42 5.52 -28.64 -18.94
C LYS A 42 5.95 -28.21 -17.52
N LYS A 43 7.07 -28.77 -17.03
CA LYS A 43 7.55 -28.55 -15.66
C LYS A 43 8.82 -27.72 -15.56
N ASP A 44 9.50 -27.42 -16.67
CA ASP A 44 10.70 -26.59 -16.62
C ASP A 44 11.10 -26.04 -18.00
N ILE A 45 11.83 -24.92 -17.99
CA ILE A 45 12.65 -24.44 -19.10
C ILE A 45 14.11 -24.51 -18.63
N THR A 46 14.88 -25.43 -19.17
CA THR A 46 16.29 -25.61 -18.80
C THR A 46 17.22 -25.23 -19.94
N ALA A 47 18.31 -24.55 -19.63
CA ALA A 47 19.45 -24.40 -20.54
C ALA A 47 20.66 -25.13 -19.98
N THR A 48 21.34 -25.91 -20.81
CA THR A 48 22.62 -26.55 -20.46
C THR A 48 23.73 -26.03 -21.35
N ASP A 49 24.95 -25.98 -20.83
CA ASP A 49 26.14 -25.72 -21.64
C ASP A 49 26.51 -26.94 -22.52
N LYS A 50 27.68 -26.88 -23.15
CA LYS A 50 28.18 -27.92 -24.06
C LYS A 50 28.63 -29.17 -23.32
N GLU A 51 28.99 -29.01 -22.06
CA GLU A 51 29.41 -30.04 -21.12
C GLU A 51 28.20 -30.76 -20.49
N GLY A 52 26.99 -30.24 -20.72
CA GLY A 52 25.74 -30.80 -20.22
C GLY A 52 25.36 -30.31 -18.82
N GLN A 53 26.07 -29.33 -18.27
CA GLN A 53 25.76 -28.73 -16.99
C GLN A 53 24.56 -27.77 -17.15
N VAL A 54 23.58 -27.87 -16.25
CA VAL A 54 22.45 -26.94 -16.19
C VAL A 54 22.95 -25.57 -15.73
N VAL A 55 22.79 -24.56 -16.60
CA VAL A 55 23.17 -23.17 -16.31
C VAL A 55 21.97 -22.28 -15.98
N PHE A 56 20.77 -22.71 -16.39
CA PHE A 56 19.50 -22.06 -16.06
C PHE A 56 18.37 -23.09 -15.93
N SER A 57 17.49 -22.89 -14.96
CA SER A 57 16.20 -23.57 -14.80
C SER A 57 15.14 -22.54 -14.39
N ALA A 58 14.05 -22.47 -15.14
CA ALA A 58 12.90 -21.62 -14.79
C ALA A 58 12.19 -22.13 -13.53
N ALA A 59 12.24 -23.45 -13.28
CA ALA A 59 11.75 -24.05 -12.04
C ALA A 59 12.57 -23.59 -10.83
N ASP A 60 13.91 -23.58 -10.93
CA ASP A 60 14.77 -23.08 -9.87
C ASP A 60 14.59 -21.56 -9.68
N MET A 61 14.43 -20.79 -10.76
CA MET A 61 14.16 -19.36 -10.68
C MET A 61 12.83 -19.05 -9.96
N ALA A 62 11.75 -19.76 -10.29
CA ALA A 62 10.47 -19.59 -9.61
C ALA A 62 10.51 -20.08 -8.16
N LYS A 63 11.25 -21.16 -7.90
CA LYS A 63 11.45 -21.69 -6.56
C LYS A 63 12.24 -20.69 -5.71
N GLN A 64 13.33 -20.12 -6.22
CA GLN A 64 14.11 -19.13 -5.49
C GLN A 64 13.30 -17.88 -5.16
N ALA A 65 12.48 -17.40 -6.11
CA ALA A 65 11.52 -16.33 -5.84
C ALA A 65 10.57 -16.74 -4.71
N PHE A 66 9.97 -17.94 -4.80
CA PHE A 66 9.09 -18.44 -3.76
C PHE A 66 9.77 -18.53 -2.37
N GLU A 67 11.00 -19.03 -2.33
CA GLU A 67 11.77 -19.21 -1.09
C GLU A 67 12.20 -17.88 -0.47
N THR A 68 12.52 -16.89 -1.30
CA THR A 68 12.92 -15.55 -0.84
C THR A 68 11.70 -14.76 -0.34
N ASP A 69 10.57 -14.90 -1.04
CA ASP A 69 9.43 -14.00 -0.86
C ASP A 69 8.38 -14.56 0.12
N PHE A 70 8.31 -15.89 0.36
CA PHE A 70 7.21 -16.49 1.14
C PHE A 70 7.62 -17.47 2.26
N LEU A 71 8.90 -17.85 2.42
CA LEU A 71 9.29 -18.83 3.45
C LEU A 71 9.61 -18.25 4.83
N GLU A 72 9.82 -16.95 4.97
CA GLU A 72 10.14 -16.32 6.26
C GLU A 72 8.90 -15.91 7.08
N GLU A 73 7.70 -16.00 6.49
CA GLU A 73 6.47 -15.41 7.08
C GLU A 73 5.60 -16.37 7.90
N GLY A 74 5.87 -17.68 7.90
CA GLY A 74 5.10 -18.66 8.70
C GLY A 74 3.63 -18.89 8.29
N ALA A 75 3.12 -18.17 7.28
CA ALA A 75 1.75 -18.25 6.75
C ALA A 75 1.61 -19.23 5.56
N ASP A 76 0.40 -19.75 5.29
CA ASP A 76 0.15 -20.71 4.19
C ASP A 76 -0.15 -20.02 2.85
N TYR A 77 0.89 -19.74 2.05
CA TYR A 77 0.75 -19.18 0.70
C TYR A 77 0.76 -20.27 -0.36
N GLN A 78 -0.14 -20.13 -1.34
CA GLN A 78 -0.13 -20.81 -2.63
C GLN A 78 0.44 -19.87 -3.69
N TYR A 79 1.59 -20.23 -4.25
CA TYR A 79 2.27 -19.45 -5.30
C TYR A 79 2.31 -20.27 -6.57
N THR A 80 1.66 -19.80 -7.64
CA THR A 80 1.74 -20.38 -8.97
C THR A 80 2.44 -19.43 -9.91
N ARG A 81 3.45 -19.91 -10.63
CA ARG A 81 4.15 -19.15 -11.67
C ARG A 81 4.19 -19.92 -12.98
N SER A 82 3.90 -19.23 -14.06
CA SER A 82 3.75 -19.78 -15.40
C SER A 82 4.64 -19.04 -16.39
N PHE A 83 5.41 -19.80 -17.18
CA PHE A 83 6.31 -19.25 -18.19
C PHE A 83 5.98 -19.77 -19.59
N ALA A 84 5.87 -18.87 -20.57
CA ALA A 84 5.88 -19.24 -21.99
C ALA A 84 7.12 -18.68 -22.68
N LEU A 85 7.88 -19.54 -23.38
CA LEU A 85 9.09 -19.13 -24.10
C LEU A 85 8.71 -18.47 -25.44
N LEU A 86 8.85 -17.15 -25.52
CA LEU A 86 8.41 -16.33 -26.66
C LEU A 86 9.46 -16.23 -27.77
N SER A 87 10.73 -16.06 -27.42
CA SER A 87 11.83 -16.04 -28.38
C SER A 87 13.15 -16.45 -27.73
N VAL A 88 14.06 -16.99 -28.53
CA VAL A 88 15.44 -17.31 -28.14
C VAL A 88 16.39 -16.80 -29.22
N VAL A 89 17.24 -15.83 -28.87
CA VAL A 89 18.18 -15.17 -29.76
C VAL A 89 19.56 -15.15 -29.10
N GLY A 90 20.46 -16.05 -29.53
CA GLY A 90 21.75 -16.19 -28.84
C GLY A 90 21.51 -16.82 -27.48
N SER A 91 22.07 -16.24 -26.42
CA SER A 91 21.77 -16.65 -25.04
C SER A 91 20.53 -15.95 -24.47
N ILE A 92 19.96 -14.97 -25.18
CA ILE A 92 18.83 -14.18 -24.68
C ILE A 92 17.52 -14.92 -24.95
N ALA A 93 16.75 -15.15 -23.89
CA ALA A 93 15.39 -15.66 -23.97
C ALA A 93 14.39 -14.59 -23.53
N SER A 94 13.27 -14.50 -24.24
CA SER A 94 12.13 -13.68 -23.84
C SER A 94 11.01 -14.60 -23.37
N LEU A 95 10.52 -14.38 -22.17
CA LEU A 95 9.45 -15.16 -21.54
C LEU A 95 8.22 -14.29 -21.36
N ALA A 96 7.03 -14.85 -21.58
CA ALA A 96 5.84 -14.36 -20.90
C ALA A 96 5.83 -14.98 -19.51
N ASP A 97 5.90 -14.13 -18.50
CA ASP A 97 5.94 -14.47 -17.08
C ASP A 97 4.58 -14.11 -16.48
N GLN A 98 3.95 -15.08 -15.85
CA GLN A 98 2.67 -14.94 -15.17
C GLN A 98 2.78 -15.52 -13.79
N ASP A 99 2.62 -14.73 -12.76
CA ASP A 99 2.48 -15.22 -11.39
C ASP A 99 1.04 -15.06 -10.92
N PHE A 100 0.68 -15.93 -9.98
CA PHE A 100 -0.58 -15.98 -9.30
C PHE A 100 -0.28 -16.34 -7.85
N ILE A 101 -0.73 -15.51 -6.91
CA ILE A 101 -0.42 -15.69 -5.50
C ILE A 101 -1.72 -15.65 -4.72
N GLU A 102 -1.90 -16.60 -3.81
CA GLU A 102 -3.07 -16.71 -2.94
C GLU A 102 -2.57 -17.05 -1.53
N GLY A 103 -3.04 -16.35 -0.51
CA GLY A 103 -2.63 -16.59 0.86
C GLY A 103 -3.31 -15.67 1.85
N PRO A 104 -3.20 -15.95 3.16
CA PRO A 104 -4.02 -15.34 4.21
C PRO A 104 -3.78 -13.84 4.42
N ASN A 105 -2.65 -13.29 3.93
CA ASN A 105 -2.30 -11.87 4.04
C ASN A 105 -2.36 -11.13 2.69
N LEU A 106 -2.81 -11.80 1.62
CA LEU A 106 -3.08 -11.18 0.33
C LEU A 106 -4.57 -10.90 0.27
N ALA A 107 -4.92 -9.63 0.07
CA ALA A 107 -6.31 -9.23 0.16
C ALA A 107 -7.11 -9.66 -1.11
N GLU A 108 -6.46 -9.76 -2.28
CA GLU A 108 -6.91 -10.54 -3.44
C GLU A 108 -5.80 -11.42 -4.03
N SER A 109 -6.18 -12.44 -4.81
CA SER A 109 -5.22 -13.22 -5.56
C SER A 109 -4.59 -12.40 -6.69
N SER A 110 -3.33 -12.00 -6.54
CA SER A 110 -2.65 -11.15 -7.53
C SER A 110 -2.25 -11.97 -8.75
N ALA A 111 -2.68 -11.55 -9.94
CA ALA A 111 -2.26 -12.15 -11.21
C ALA A 111 -1.62 -11.09 -12.12
N GLU A 112 -0.28 -11.07 -12.21
CA GLU A 112 0.40 -10.22 -13.17
C GLU A 112 0.80 -11.02 -14.41
N SER A 113 0.75 -10.38 -15.57
CA SER A 113 1.32 -10.94 -16.79
C SER A 113 2.26 -9.94 -17.43
N ARG A 114 3.54 -10.29 -17.52
CA ARG A 114 4.58 -9.44 -18.11
C ARG A 114 5.47 -10.19 -19.08
N PHE A 115 6.24 -9.43 -19.85
CA PHE A 115 7.40 -9.98 -20.54
C PHE A 115 8.62 -9.85 -19.66
N ILE A 116 9.54 -10.81 -19.73
CA ILE A 116 10.88 -10.68 -19.17
C ILE A 116 11.91 -11.15 -20.21
N ALA A 117 12.96 -10.37 -20.41
CA ALA A 117 14.12 -10.78 -21.18
C ALA A 117 15.24 -11.21 -20.22
N ILE A 118 15.80 -12.41 -20.43
CA ILE A 118 16.82 -12.99 -19.57
C ILE A 118 18.00 -13.53 -20.38
N ASP A 119 19.19 -13.53 -19.80
CA ASP A 119 20.39 -14.17 -20.35
C ASP A 119 20.58 -15.56 -19.75
N LEU A 120 20.30 -16.58 -20.56
CA LEU A 120 20.40 -17.98 -20.17
C LEU A 120 21.84 -18.41 -19.86
N ALA A 121 22.85 -17.74 -20.40
CA ALA A 121 24.26 -18.07 -20.13
C ALA A 121 24.73 -17.56 -18.77
N ASN A 122 24.03 -16.57 -18.20
CA ASN A 122 24.34 -15.94 -16.92
C ASN A 122 23.22 -16.22 -15.90
N SER A 123 22.81 -17.49 -15.81
CA SER A 123 21.82 -17.98 -14.86
C SER A 123 20.50 -17.20 -14.82
N GLY A 124 20.05 -16.73 -15.98
CA GLY A 124 18.77 -16.03 -16.11
C GLY A 124 18.81 -14.56 -15.68
N LYS A 125 20.01 -13.95 -15.64
CA LYS A 125 20.16 -12.50 -15.38
C LYS A 125 19.19 -11.70 -16.26
N ILE A 126 18.43 -10.79 -15.64
CA ILE A 126 17.50 -9.89 -16.33
C ILE A 126 18.28 -8.97 -17.27
N MET A 127 17.79 -8.84 -18.50
CA MET A 127 18.37 -8.05 -19.58
C MET A 127 17.52 -6.80 -19.84
N LYS A 128 18.18 -5.65 -19.96
CA LYS A 128 17.58 -4.41 -20.43
C LYS A 128 17.70 -4.31 -21.94
N LEU A 129 16.74 -3.65 -22.59
CA LEU A 129 16.82 -3.35 -24.02
C LEU A 129 18.07 -2.52 -24.36
N THR A 130 18.51 -1.65 -23.44
CA THR A 130 19.75 -0.87 -23.53
C THR A 130 21.03 -1.69 -23.46
N ASP A 131 20.97 -2.94 -22.99
CA ASP A 131 22.12 -3.86 -23.05
C ASP A 131 22.38 -4.36 -24.48
N CYS A 132 21.37 -4.24 -25.35
CA CYS A 132 21.40 -4.72 -26.72
C CYS A 132 21.43 -3.58 -27.76
N PHE A 133 20.71 -2.49 -27.50
CA PHE A 133 20.48 -1.42 -28.46
C PHE A 133 20.89 -0.06 -27.90
N ALA A 134 21.26 0.88 -28.78
CA ALA A 134 21.59 2.23 -28.35
C ALA A 134 20.35 2.92 -27.78
N GLU A 135 20.52 3.65 -26.68
CA GLU A 135 19.44 4.40 -26.03
C GLU A 135 18.71 5.34 -26.99
N SER A 136 19.45 6.02 -27.87
CA SER A 136 18.88 6.91 -28.88
C SER A 136 17.95 6.19 -29.85
N ASP A 137 18.32 4.98 -30.30
CA ASP A 137 17.49 4.22 -31.24
C ASP A 137 16.19 3.76 -30.58
N ILE A 138 16.24 3.41 -29.28
CA ILE A 138 15.07 3.02 -28.49
C ILE A 138 14.15 4.22 -28.30
N LEU A 139 14.70 5.36 -27.89
CA LEU A 139 13.93 6.58 -27.68
C LEU A 139 13.26 7.05 -28.96
N ASP A 140 14.00 7.12 -30.07
CA ASP A 140 13.46 7.52 -31.38
C ASP A 140 12.32 6.58 -31.83
N ALA A 141 12.47 5.28 -31.60
CA ALA A 141 11.47 4.28 -31.96
C ALA A 141 10.20 4.40 -31.10
N LEU A 142 10.33 4.65 -29.80
CA LEU A 142 9.21 4.86 -28.88
C LEU A 142 8.49 6.19 -29.17
N LEU A 143 9.23 7.28 -29.35
CA LEU A 143 8.66 8.58 -29.72
C LEU A 143 8.00 8.56 -31.09
N ALA A 144 8.34 7.61 -31.96
CA ALA A 144 7.69 7.40 -33.25
C ALA A 144 6.36 6.64 -33.15
N ASP A 145 6.14 5.86 -32.09
CA ASP A 145 4.95 5.02 -31.89
C ASP A 145 3.69 5.86 -31.66
N ALA A 146 2.58 5.48 -32.30
CA ALA A 146 1.33 6.26 -32.24
C ALA A 146 0.70 6.26 -30.84
N VAL A 147 0.83 5.18 -30.09
CA VAL A 147 0.30 5.08 -28.72
C VAL A 147 1.06 6.02 -27.80
N ILE A 148 2.39 6.00 -27.87
CA ILE A 148 3.27 6.88 -27.09
C ILE A 148 3.08 8.35 -27.47
N LYS A 149 2.98 8.68 -28.76
CA LYS A 149 2.70 10.05 -29.22
C LYS A 149 1.37 10.58 -28.69
N ASN A 150 0.32 9.77 -28.73
CA ASN A 150 -1.00 10.17 -28.26
C ASN A 150 -1.04 10.32 -26.73
N ALA A 151 -0.28 9.50 -26.00
CA ALA A 151 -0.13 9.63 -24.56
C ALA A 151 0.62 10.93 -24.21
N LEU A 152 1.77 11.18 -24.84
CA LEU A 152 2.55 12.41 -24.62
C LEU A 152 1.78 13.68 -24.99
N ALA A 153 0.91 13.65 -26.00
CA ALA A 153 0.09 14.79 -26.39
C ALA A 153 -0.96 15.20 -25.33
N GLN A 154 -1.25 14.32 -24.37
CA GLN A 154 -2.13 14.60 -23.23
C GLN A 154 -1.38 15.15 -22.01
N THR A 155 -0.05 15.24 -22.09
CA THR A 155 0.81 15.75 -21.02
C THR A 155 1.24 17.18 -21.34
N ASP A 156 1.40 18.02 -20.30
CA ASP A 156 1.98 19.37 -20.44
C ASP A 156 3.52 19.36 -20.63
N SER A 157 4.10 18.17 -20.82
CA SER A 157 5.55 17.94 -20.86
C SER A 157 6.16 18.29 -22.22
N LYS A 158 7.40 18.81 -22.19
CA LYS A 158 8.21 18.96 -23.41
C LYS A 158 8.51 17.59 -24.01
N THR A 159 8.74 17.53 -25.32
CA THR A 159 9.15 16.29 -26.00
C THR A 159 10.37 15.67 -25.28
N PRO A 160 10.25 14.43 -24.79
CA PRO A 160 11.34 13.78 -24.07
C PRO A 160 12.61 13.63 -24.90
N THR A 161 13.77 13.86 -24.28
CA THR A 161 15.09 13.72 -24.94
C THR A 161 15.93 12.56 -24.40
N THR A 162 15.46 11.87 -23.36
CA THR A 162 16.07 10.66 -22.78
C THR A 162 14.99 9.62 -22.48
N LEU A 163 15.36 8.35 -22.31
CA LEU A 163 14.39 7.32 -21.91
C LEU A 163 13.81 7.58 -20.52
N MET A 164 14.60 8.18 -19.62
CA MET A 164 14.13 8.58 -18.29
C MET A 164 13.08 9.70 -18.37
N ALA A 165 13.33 10.74 -19.17
CA ALA A 165 12.36 11.81 -19.36
C ALA A 165 11.07 11.31 -20.05
N LEU A 166 11.17 10.27 -20.89
CA LEU A 166 10.01 9.63 -21.49
C LEU A 166 9.18 8.88 -20.43
N TYR A 167 9.86 8.15 -19.54
CA TYR A 167 9.23 7.48 -18.41
C TYR A 167 8.56 8.49 -17.47
N GLU A 168 9.27 9.52 -17.00
CA GLU A 168 8.75 10.55 -16.11
C GLU A 168 7.52 11.28 -16.69
N ALA A 169 7.53 11.53 -18.00
CA ALA A 169 6.40 12.16 -18.68
C ALA A 169 5.14 11.29 -18.69
N LEU A 170 5.28 9.95 -18.63
CA LEU A 170 4.19 8.98 -18.79
C LEU A 170 3.87 8.18 -17.52
N GLU A 171 4.70 8.27 -16.46
CA GLU A 171 4.56 7.51 -15.21
C GLU A 171 3.20 7.73 -14.53
N TRP A 172 2.66 8.94 -14.63
CA TRP A 172 1.40 9.36 -14.01
C TRP A 172 0.25 9.54 -15.01
N SER A 173 0.44 9.10 -16.25
CA SER A 173 -0.55 9.28 -17.32
C SER A 173 -1.06 7.94 -17.82
N ASP A 174 -2.36 7.70 -17.67
CA ASP A 174 -2.99 6.52 -18.24
C ASP A 174 -3.01 6.60 -19.77
N ILE A 175 -2.38 5.62 -20.40
CA ILE A 175 -2.37 5.41 -21.85
C ILE A 175 -3.69 4.76 -22.25
N THR A 176 -4.69 5.58 -22.56
CA THR A 176 -6.01 5.08 -22.94
C THR A 176 -6.04 4.55 -24.37
N VAL A 177 -6.24 3.25 -24.54
CA VAL A 177 -6.38 2.59 -25.85
C VAL A 177 -7.68 1.79 -25.88
N LYS A 178 -8.63 2.24 -26.73
CA LYS A 178 -9.95 1.59 -26.92
C LYS A 178 -10.73 1.37 -25.61
N GLY A 179 -10.66 2.34 -24.70
CA GLY A 179 -11.37 2.30 -23.40
C GLY A 179 -10.70 1.44 -22.33
N CYS A 180 -9.47 0.96 -22.57
CA CYS A 180 -8.63 0.35 -21.55
C CYS A 180 -7.49 1.30 -21.19
N GLU A 181 -7.15 1.35 -19.91
CA GLU A 181 -6.04 2.14 -19.38
C GLU A 181 -4.82 1.25 -19.18
N TYR A 182 -3.69 1.75 -19.67
CA TYR A 182 -2.38 1.12 -19.58
C TYR A 182 -1.35 2.10 -19.06
N TYR A 183 -0.29 1.62 -18.45
CA TYR A 183 0.83 2.44 -18.02
C TYR A 183 2.16 1.83 -18.46
N LEU A 184 3.19 2.67 -18.49
CA LEU A 184 4.56 2.27 -18.78
C LEU A 184 5.26 1.96 -17.44
N PRO A 185 5.56 0.68 -17.12
CA PRO A 185 6.16 0.36 -15.82
C PRO A 185 7.61 0.85 -15.72
N ALA A 186 8.10 1.11 -14.51
CA ALA A 186 9.49 1.55 -14.27
C ALA A 186 10.55 0.62 -14.88
N ASP A 187 10.25 -0.67 -14.97
CA ASP A 187 11.14 -1.70 -15.52
C ASP A 187 10.82 -2.06 -16.99
N PHE A 188 10.07 -1.22 -17.73
CA PHE A 188 9.60 -1.51 -19.09
C PHE A 188 10.71 -1.93 -20.07
N LEU A 189 11.95 -1.48 -19.86
CA LEU A 189 13.12 -1.86 -20.66
C LEU A 189 13.52 -3.33 -20.49
N ASN A 190 13.08 -4.00 -19.42
CA ASN A 190 13.27 -5.43 -19.21
C ASN A 190 12.17 -6.26 -19.89
N GLN A 191 11.04 -5.62 -20.24
CA GLN A 191 9.82 -6.28 -20.68
C GLN A 191 9.70 -6.38 -22.20
N PHE A 192 10.70 -6.99 -22.84
CA PHE A 192 10.76 -7.05 -24.31
C PHE A 192 10.90 -8.46 -24.91
N ALA A 193 10.40 -8.62 -26.14
CA ALA A 193 10.55 -9.83 -26.94
C ALA A 193 10.99 -9.56 -28.38
N PHE A 194 11.85 -10.44 -28.92
CA PHE A 194 12.25 -10.38 -30.33
C PHE A 194 11.18 -11.00 -31.22
N HIS A 195 10.42 -10.15 -31.92
CA HIS A 195 9.28 -10.63 -32.68
C HIS A 195 9.65 -11.21 -34.03
N HIS A 196 10.30 -10.43 -34.89
CA HIS A 196 10.77 -10.87 -36.19
C HIS A 196 11.94 -9.99 -36.66
N ALA A 197 12.78 -10.52 -37.56
CA ALA A 197 13.92 -9.77 -38.10
C ALA A 197 13.81 -9.57 -39.62
N SER A 198 14.07 -8.36 -40.09
CA SER A 198 14.25 -7.98 -41.49
C SER A 198 15.75 -7.74 -41.78
N LYS A 199 16.14 -7.41 -43.02
CA LYS A 199 17.57 -7.42 -43.44
C LYS A 199 18.51 -6.64 -42.49
N ASN A 200 18.09 -5.49 -41.97
CA ASN A 200 18.88 -4.64 -41.07
C ASN A 200 18.15 -4.20 -39.79
N GLN A 201 16.89 -4.61 -39.59
CA GLN A 201 16.08 -4.21 -38.45
C GLN A 201 15.44 -5.41 -37.77
N VAL A 202 15.20 -5.30 -36.47
CA VAL A 202 14.46 -6.27 -35.68
C VAL A 202 13.26 -5.60 -35.05
N ALA A 203 12.10 -6.24 -35.17
CA ALA A 203 10.89 -5.81 -34.50
C ALA A 203 10.92 -6.28 -33.05
N ILE A 204 10.74 -5.33 -32.14
CA ILE A 204 10.65 -5.55 -30.70
C ILE A 204 9.20 -5.42 -30.28
N ARG A 205 8.76 -6.30 -29.38
CA ARG A 205 7.50 -6.15 -28.65
C ARG A 205 7.82 -5.75 -27.23
N LEU A 206 7.13 -4.73 -26.74
CA LEU A 206 7.27 -4.23 -25.37
C LEU A 206 5.90 -4.22 -24.71
N ASN A 207 5.82 -4.71 -23.48
CA ASN A 207 4.55 -4.89 -22.78
C ASN A 207 4.15 -3.62 -22.01
N LEU A 208 2.91 -3.16 -22.17
CA LEU A 208 2.29 -2.18 -21.27
C LEU A 208 1.36 -2.90 -20.31
N LEU A 209 1.41 -2.51 -19.03
CA LEU A 209 0.59 -3.11 -17.97
C LEU A 209 -0.74 -2.37 -17.88
N SER A 210 -1.81 -3.06 -17.52
CA SER A 210 -3.15 -2.46 -17.40
C SER A 210 -3.46 -2.09 -15.95
N ALA A 211 -4.08 -0.93 -15.74
CA ALA A 211 -4.45 -0.43 -14.42
C ALA A 211 -5.83 -0.92 -13.92
N ASN A 212 -6.69 -1.46 -14.80
CA ASN A 212 -8.12 -1.75 -14.53
C ASN A 212 -8.59 -3.11 -15.11
N ALA A 213 -9.91 -3.39 -15.09
CA ALA A 213 -10.60 -4.62 -15.54
C ALA A 213 -10.23 -5.20 -16.94
N CYS A 214 -9.32 -4.55 -17.67
CA CYS A 214 -8.64 -5.08 -18.85
C CYS A 214 -7.41 -5.97 -18.53
N HIS A 215 -7.16 -6.35 -17.27
CA HIS A 215 -6.03 -7.19 -16.81
C HIS A 215 -5.71 -8.43 -17.69
N ALA A 216 -6.71 -9.00 -18.37
CA ALA A 216 -6.52 -10.16 -19.25
C ALA A 216 -5.97 -9.83 -20.67
N LYS A 217 -5.75 -8.55 -21.00
CA LYS A 217 -5.31 -8.10 -22.33
C LYS A 217 -4.09 -7.19 -22.24
N ASN A 218 -2.91 -7.80 -22.16
CA ASN A 218 -1.65 -7.08 -22.31
C ASN A 218 -1.56 -6.35 -23.66
N LEU A 219 -1.42 -5.02 -23.63
CA LEU A 219 -1.15 -4.21 -24.81
C LEU A 219 0.35 -4.27 -25.12
N GLN A 220 0.69 -4.63 -26.35
CA GLN A 220 2.08 -4.72 -26.80
C GLN A 220 2.41 -3.59 -27.78
N LEU A 221 3.34 -2.72 -27.39
CA LEU A 221 3.99 -1.79 -28.32
C LEU A 221 4.86 -2.57 -29.29
N GLY A 222 4.95 -2.09 -30.52
CA GLY A 222 5.67 -2.78 -31.59
C GLY A 222 6.47 -1.81 -32.44
N PHE A 223 7.78 -1.82 -32.29
CA PHE A 223 8.67 -0.90 -33.00
C PHE A 223 9.90 -1.61 -33.56
N TYR A 224 10.59 -0.97 -34.51
CA TYR A 224 11.76 -1.52 -35.18
C TYR A 224 13.03 -0.86 -34.66
N LEU A 225 14.02 -1.68 -34.31
CA LEU A 225 15.36 -1.22 -33.96
C LEU A 225 16.41 -1.70 -34.98
N PRO A 226 17.48 -0.93 -35.22
CA PRO A 226 18.59 -1.38 -36.06
C PRO A 226 19.27 -2.59 -35.41
N ILE A 227 19.60 -3.61 -36.20
CA ILE A 227 20.25 -4.82 -35.67
C ILE A 227 21.71 -4.52 -35.30
N PRO A 228 22.11 -4.64 -34.02
CA PRO A 228 23.50 -4.51 -33.61
C PRO A 228 24.36 -5.62 -34.20
N THR A 229 25.62 -5.33 -34.47
CA THR A 229 26.59 -6.30 -35.04
C THR A 229 26.64 -7.60 -34.25
N MET A 230 26.56 -7.50 -32.91
CA MET A 230 26.60 -8.65 -32.00
C MET A 230 25.39 -9.59 -32.13
N LEU A 231 24.19 -9.06 -32.40
CA LEU A 231 22.96 -9.85 -32.50
C LEU A 231 22.70 -10.37 -33.92
N LYS A 232 23.37 -9.82 -34.94
CA LYS A 232 23.13 -10.16 -36.35
C LYS A 232 23.25 -11.66 -36.66
N PRO A 233 24.28 -12.40 -36.19
CA PRO A 233 24.38 -13.83 -36.45
C PRO A 233 23.28 -14.63 -35.74
N ALA A 234 22.96 -14.26 -34.50
CA ALA A 234 21.95 -14.92 -33.68
C ALA A 234 20.53 -14.73 -34.27
N LEU A 235 20.16 -13.49 -34.61
CA LEU A 235 18.86 -13.18 -35.23
C LEU A 235 18.69 -13.85 -36.59
N LYS A 236 19.75 -13.93 -37.40
CA LYS A 236 19.71 -14.65 -38.69
C LYS A 236 19.40 -16.13 -38.49
N LYS A 237 20.01 -16.76 -37.48
CA LYS A 237 19.79 -18.17 -37.14
C LYS A 237 18.40 -18.42 -36.54
N ALA A 238 17.97 -17.58 -35.60
CA ALA A 238 16.65 -17.67 -34.96
C ALA A 238 15.53 -17.48 -35.99
N LYS A 239 15.69 -16.54 -36.94
CA LYS A 239 14.74 -16.35 -38.06
C LYS A 239 14.56 -17.61 -38.92
N GLN A 240 15.59 -18.44 -39.04
CA GLN A 240 15.53 -19.71 -39.79
C GLN A 240 14.93 -20.86 -38.97
N GLY A 241 14.70 -20.68 -37.67
CA GLY A 241 14.13 -21.67 -36.76
C GLY A 241 15.03 -22.88 -36.50
N LYS A 242 16.33 -22.79 -36.84
CA LYS A 242 17.31 -23.88 -36.68
C LYS A 242 18.06 -23.81 -35.36
N VAL A 243 18.41 -22.60 -34.92
CA VAL A 243 19.17 -22.32 -33.70
C VAL A 243 18.52 -21.08 -33.08
N GLY A 244 17.79 -21.28 -31.98
CA GLY A 244 16.84 -20.32 -31.44
C GLY A 244 15.61 -20.12 -32.33
N PHE A 245 14.73 -19.20 -31.92
CA PHE A 245 13.49 -18.88 -32.63
C PHE A 245 12.99 -17.47 -32.30
N LEU A 246 12.08 -16.93 -33.11
CA LEU A 246 11.48 -15.62 -32.92
C LEU A 246 9.99 -15.74 -32.61
N MET A 247 9.41 -14.76 -31.90
CA MET A 247 8.00 -14.80 -31.47
C MET A 247 7.02 -14.97 -32.64
N SER A 248 7.34 -14.42 -33.82
CA SER A 248 6.52 -14.56 -35.03
C SER A 248 6.33 -16.00 -35.50
N GLN A 249 7.20 -16.92 -35.06
CA GLN A 249 7.10 -18.34 -35.39
C GLN A 249 6.10 -19.09 -34.50
N LYS A 250 5.50 -18.42 -33.49
CA LYS A 250 4.42 -18.95 -32.63
C LYS A 250 4.74 -20.30 -32.01
N ILE A 251 5.97 -20.49 -31.50
CA ILE A 251 6.35 -21.73 -30.82
C ILE A 251 5.59 -21.90 -29.49
N ALA A 252 5.30 -20.78 -28.82
CA ALA A 252 4.57 -20.75 -27.56
C ALA A 252 3.13 -21.24 -27.70
N ASP A 253 2.30 -20.58 -28.52
CA ASP A 253 0.94 -21.02 -28.93
C ASP A 253 0.14 -21.76 -27.83
N GLY A 254 -0.12 -21.08 -26.71
CA GLY A 254 -0.88 -21.61 -25.57
C GLY A 254 -0.14 -22.61 -24.68
N LYS A 255 1.14 -22.89 -24.94
CA LYS A 255 1.99 -23.73 -24.08
C LYS A 255 2.63 -22.87 -22.99
N SER A 256 2.61 -23.38 -21.77
CA SER A 256 3.29 -22.79 -20.62
C SER A 256 3.90 -23.88 -19.72
N THR A 257 5.04 -23.56 -19.13
CA THR A 257 5.56 -24.24 -17.95
C THR A 257 4.77 -23.70 -16.76
N ASN A 258 4.11 -24.55 -15.97
CA ASN A 258 3.32 -24.11 -14.82
C ASN A 258 3.88 -24.75 -13.55
N LEU A 259 4.19 -23.92 -12.56
CA LEU A 259 4.86 -24.29 -11.32
C LEU A 259 4.00 -23.82 -10.17
N SER A 260 3.71 -24.69 -9.21
CA SER A 260 2.93 -24.34 -8.03
C SER A 260 3.67 -24.75 -6.77
N PHE A 261 3.69 -23.85 -5.80
CA PHE A 261 4.38 -23.97 -4.53
C PHE A 261 3.39 -23.67 -3.41
N SER A 262 3.56 -24.34 -2.27
CA SER A 262 2.74 -24.14 -1.07
C SER A 262 3.66 -24.14 0.15
N THR A 263 3.57 -23.13 1.00
CA THR A 263 4.40 -23.04 2.21
C THR A 263 4.04 -24.14 3.22
N ALA A 264 2.75 -24.51 3.37
CA ALA A 264 2.36 -25.67 4.21
C ALA A 264 2.93 -27.00 3.70
N THR A 265 2.99 -27.19 2.37
CA THR A 265 3.58 -28.39 1.78
C THR A 265 5.10 -28.39 1.94
N TYR A 266 5.74 -27.23 1.82
CA TYR A 266 7.18 -27.06 1.97
C TYR A 266 7.64 -27.32 3.43
N ALA A 267 6.90 -26.77 4.42
CA ALA A 267 7.14 -26.99 5.85
C ALA A 267 6.99 -28.47 6.25
N ARG A 268 5.96 -29.17 5.78
CA ARG A 268 5.76 -30.62 6.04
C ARG A 268 6.88 -31.49 5.44
N LYS A 269 7.48 -31.07 4.32
CA LYS A 269 8.60 -31.78 3.68
C LYS A 269 9.90 -31.63 4.47
N GLN A 270 10.12 -30.46 5.09
CA GLN A 270 11.23 -30.19 6.01
C GLN A 270 11.09 -30.96 7.34
N VAL A 271 9.88 -31.05 7.90
CA VAL A 271 9.59 -31.83 9.12
C VAL A 271 9.80 -33.34 8.89
N LYS A 272 9.37 -33.88 7.74
CA LYS A 272 9.61 -35.29 7.38
C LYS A 272 11.09 -35.66 7.22
N ILE A 273 11.97 -34.71 6.91
CA ILE A 273 13.42 -34.94 6.83
C ILE A 273 14.06 -34.96 8.23
N LYS A 274 13.44 -34.31 9.23
CA LYS A 274 13.93 -34.28 10.63
C LYS A 274 13.49 -35.47 11.49
N GLU A 275 12.50 -36.27 11.08
CA GLU A 275 11.91 -37.34 11.91
C GLU A 275 12.30 -38.79 11.53
N GLN A 276 13.38 -39.02 10.77
CA GLN A 276 13.94 -40.38 10.63
C GLN A 276 15.19 -40.56 11.50
N PRO A 277 15.33 -41.70 12.21
CA PRO A 277 16.45 -41.93 13.12
C PRO A 277 17.75 -42.05 12.32
N ASN A 278 18.77 -41.35 12.81
CA ASN A 278 20.14 -41.38 12.32
C ASN A 278 20.63 -42.82 12.08
N THR A 279 20.76 -43.21 10.81
CA THR A 279 21.72 -44.22 10.39
C THR A 279 22.53 -43.66 9.22
N SER A 280 23.79 -43.42 9.51
CA SER A 280 24.84 -43.00 8.60
C SER A 280 25.10 -44.06 7.51
N ALA A 281 24.79 -43.71 6.27
CA ALA A 281 25.41 -44.31 5.09
C ALA A 281 25.50 -43.24 4.00
N SER A 282 26.69 -42.67 3.89
CA SER A 282 27.13 -41.74 2.85
C SER A 282 27.13 -42.41 1.47
N PHE A 283 26.41 -41.82 0.50
CA PHE A 283 26.71 -42.00 -0.91
C PHE A 283 26.76 -40.64 -1.62
N SER A 284 27.92 -40.42 -2.22
CA SER A 284 28.37 -39.21 -2.90
C SER A 284 27.71 -39.05 -4.26
N ILE A 285 27.33 -37.81 -4.61
CA ILE A 285 27.22 -37.38 -6.01
C ILE A 285 28.23 -36.26 -6.21
N ALA A 286 29.22 -36.57 -7.04
CA ALA A 286 30.29 -35.70 -7.43
C ALA A 286 29.74 -34.56 -8.30
N THR A 287 29.95 -33.32 -7.87
CA THR A 287 29.98 -32.15 -8.74
C THR A 287 31.44 -31.80 -8.99
N SER A 288 31.87 -31.99 -10.24
CA SER A 288 33.18 -31.56 -10.71
C SER A 288 33.26 -30.04 -10.71
N SER A 289 33.82 -29.45 -9.67
CA SER A 289 34.30 -28.07 -9.74
C SER A 289 35.57 -28.03 -10.57
N HIS A 290 35.54 -27.31 -11.69
CA HIS A 290 36.76 -26.89 -12.35
C HIS A 290 37.45 -25.87 -11.42
N LYS A 291 38.43 -26.35 -10.64
CA LYS A 291 39.39 -25.48 -9.94
C LYS A 291 40.05 -24.57 -10.98
N LYS A 292 39.87 -23.26 -10.84
CA LYS A 292 40.83 -22.29 -11.40
C LYS A 292 42.21 -22.69 -10.89
N ALA A 293 43.14 -22.98 -11.80
CA ALA A 293 44.51 -23.32 -11.42
C ALA A 293 45.17 -22.08 -10.78
N ASN A 294 45.59 -22.20 -9.52
CA ASN A 294 46.20 -21.12 -8.73
C ASN A 294 47.63 -20.74 -9.20
N THR A 295 48.14 -21.39 -10.25
CA THR A 295 49.49 -21.19 -10.79
C THR A 295 49.52 -21.32 -12.30
N ILE A 296 50.40 -20.54 -12.96
CA ILE A 296 50.66 -20.60 -14.41
C ILE A 296 52.14 -20.83 -14.69
N THR A 297 52.44 -21.77 -15.58
CA THR A 297 53.81 -22.06 -16.03
C THR A 297 54.23 -21.09 -17.14
N VAL A 298 55.35 -20.40 -16.94
CA VAL A 298 55.97 -19.50 -17.92
C VAL A 298 56.44 -20.31 -19.13
N VAL A 299 56.08 -19.91 -20.35
CA VAL A 299 56.63 -20.50 -21.58
C VAL A 299 57.61 -19.57 -22.28
N GLN A 300 58.39 -20.09 -23.23
CA GLN A 300 59.37 -19.28 -23.98
C GLN A 300 58.66 -18.14 -24.72
N GLY A 301 59.04 -16.90 -24.41
CA GLY A 301 58.43 -15.68 -24.97
C GLY A 301 57.42 -14.98 -24.07
N ASP A 302 57.05 -15.57 -22.92
CA ASP A 302 56.21 -14.90 -21.92
C ASP A 302 56.95 -13.76 -21.21
N THR A 303 56.21 -12.70 -20.90
CA THR A 303 56.61 -11.60 -20.01
C THR A 303 55.65 -11.53 -18.82
N LEU A 304 56.07 -10.95 -17.68
CA LEU A 304 55.18 -10.81 -16.53
C LEU A 304 53.92 -10.02 -16.89
N TYR A 305 54.07 -9.00 -17.75
CA TYR A 305 52.95 -8.23 -18.31
C TYR A 305 51.99 -9.08 -19.15
N SER A 306 52.51 -9.91 -20.08
CA SER A 306 51.66 -10.73 -20.95
C SER A 306 50.93 -11.83 -20.19
N ILE A 307 51.54 -12.38 -19.13
CA ILE A 307 50.89 -13.35 -18.24
C ILE A 307 49.82 -12.68 -17.38
N ALA A 308 50.13 -11.57 -16.69
CA ALA A 308 49.19 -10.87 -15.82
C ALA A 308 47.94 -10.41 -16.59
N LYS A 309 48.13 -9.81 -17.77
CA LYS A 309 47.04 -9.38 -18.65
C LYS A 309 46.18 -10.53 -19.15
N ARG A 310 46.77 -11.68 -19.50
CA ARG A 310 46.04 -12.88 -19.91
C ARG A 310 45.16 -13.45 -18.79
N CYS A 311 45.51 -13.16 -17.54
CA CYS A 311 44.85 -13.71 -16.36
C CYS A 311 43.98 -12.71 -15.63
N GLY A 312 43.86 -11.47 -16.14
CA GLY A 312 43.01 -10.43 -15.56
C GLY A 312 43.57 -9.83 -14.27
N HIS A 313 44.89 -9.88 -14.07
CA HIS A 313 45.57 -9.28 -12.92
C HIS A 313 46.49 -8.14 -13.35
N SER A 314 46.76 -7.20 -12.45
CA SER A 314 47.76 -6.17 -12.69
C SER A 314 49.18 -6.76 -12.59
N LEU A 315 50.14 -6.09 -13.24
CA LEU A 315 51.54 -6.51 -13.21
C LEU A 315 52.09 -6.50 -11.77
N ASP A 316 51.71 -5.49 -10.99
CA ASP A 316 52.21 -5.29 -9.62
C ASP A 316 51.65 -6.35 -8.64
N GLU A 317 50.40 -6.77 -8.82
CA GLU A 317 49.81 -7.86 -8.02
C GLU A 317 50.52 -9.19 -8.24
N VAL A 318 50.72 -9.58 -9.50
CA VAL A 318 51.40 -10.84 -9.83
C VAL A 318 52.88 -10.77 -9.44
N ALA A 319 53.53 -9.61 -9.56
CA ALA A 319 54.89 -9.39 -9.07
C ALA A 319 54.96 -9.59 -7.54
N ALA A 320 54.02 -9.00 -6.80
CA ALA A 320 53.96 -9.07 -5.33
C ALA A 320 53.72 -10.50 -4.84
N TRP A 321 52.76 -11.23 -5.42
CA TRP A 321 52.47 -12.62 -5.01
C TRP A 321 53.62 -13.59 -5.26
N ASN A 322 54.50 -13.26 -6.21
CA ASN A 322 55.65 -14.08 -6.59
C ASN A 322 56.99 -13.49 -6.11
N ASN A 323 56.96 -12.44 -5.29
CA ASN A 323 58.14 -11.73 -4.79
C ASN A 323 59.14 -11.33 -5.90
N LEU A 324 58.65 -10.88 -7.06
CA LEU A 324 59.48 -10.43 -8.18
C LEU A 324 59.80 -8.94 -8.06
N GLN A 325 61.04 -8.56 -8.39
CA GLN A 325 61.50 -7.16 -8.42
C GLN A 325 61.87 -6.75 -9.85
N PRO A 326 61.76 -5.46 -10.25
CA PRO A 326 62.18 -4.98 -11.56
C PRO A 326 63.66 -5.33 -11.83
N PRO A 327 64.04 -5.82 -13.02
CA PRO A 327 63.29 -5.83 -14.29
C PRO A 327 62.42 -7.08 -14.55
N TYR A 328 61.92 -7.77 -13.51
CA TYR A 328 60.93 -8.85 -13.57
C TYR A 328 61.28 -10.00 -14.54
N SER A 329 62.51 -10.51 -14.48
CA SER A 329 62.95 -11.61 -15.34
C SER A 329 62.22 -12.93 -15.04
N LEU A 330 61.69 -13.56 -16.09
CA LEU A 330 61.00 -14.85 -16.02
C LEU A 330 61.77 -15.93 -16.81
N SER A 331 61.90 -17.13 -16.24
CA SER A 331 62.51 -18.29 -16.89
C SER A 331 61.42 -19.26 -17.36
N PRO A 332 61.48 -19.76 -18.61
CA PRO A 332 60.55 -20.79 -19.08
C PRO A 332 60.55 -22.02 -18.15
N GLY A 333 59.36 -22.55 -17.85
CA GLY A 333 59.13 -23.64 -16.90
C GLY A 333 58.86 -23.21 -15.46
N LYS A 334 59.02 -21.93 -15.11
CA LYS A 334 58.71 -21.41 -13.76
C LYS A 334 57.20 -21.29 -13.55
N ASN A 335 56.68 -21.78 -12.43
CA ASN A 335 55.29 -21.56 -12.03
C ASN A 335 55.17 -20.22 -11.30
N LEU A 336 54.24 -19.38 -11.75
CA LEU A 336 53.86 -18.14 -11.09
C LEU A 336 52.50 -18.32 -10.40
N LEU A 337 52.42 -17.92 -9.13
CA LEU A 337 51.20 -17.83 -8.33
C LEU A 337 50.30 -16.71 -8.86
N MET A 338 49.05 -17.03 -9.15
CA MET A 338 48.05 -16.06 -9.62
C MET A 338 47.11 -15.61 -8.49
N ILE A 339 47.52 -15.88 -7.24
CA ILE A 339 46.87 -15.47 -5.99
C ILE A 339 47.95 -15.30 -4.90
N PRO A 340 47.68 -14.58 -3.80
CA PRO A 340 48.68 -14.37 -2.73
C PRO A 340 49.17 -15.70 -2.11
N ALA A 341 50.48 -15.81 -1.86
CA ALA A 341 51.08 -16.97 -1.19
C ALA A 341 50.67 -17.01 0.30
N VAL A 342 50.06 -18.11 0.73
CA VAL A 342 49.69 -18.33 2.14
C VAL A 342 50.71 -19.30 2.76
N ASP A 343 51.62 -18.80 3.58
CA ASP A 343 52.38 -19.64 4.53
C ASP A 343 51.56 -19.79 5.81
N VAL A 344 51.13 -21.01 6.11
CA VAL A 344 50.32 -21.34 7.29
C VAL A 344 51.24 -21.66 8.49
N PRO A 345 51.18 -20.93 9.61
CA PRO A 345 51.63 -21.44 10.90
C PRO A 345 50.49 -22.14 11.65
N ASN A 346 50.89 -23.11 12.46
CA ASN A 346 50.10 -24.16 13.10
C ASN A 346 48.85 -23.69 13.87
N SER A 347 47.75 -24.40 13.62
CA SER A 347 46.49 -24.36 14.35
C SER A 347 46.66 -24.84 15.80
N LYS A 348 46.46 -23.94 16.77
CA LYS A 348 45.97 -24.28 18.13
C LYS A 348 45.53 -23.09 19.00
N ASP A 349 45.78 -21.84 18.60
CA ASP A 349 45.42 -20.65 19.40
C ASP A 349 44.33 -19.74 18.78
N GLU A 350 43.68 -20.13 17.68
CA GLU A 350 42.71 -19.26 16.98
C GLU A 350 41.36 -19.06 17.69
N ALA A 351 41.02 -19.90 18.67
CA ALA A 351 39.73 -19.78 19.36
C ALA A 351 39.70 -18.71 20.48
N ALA A 352 40.84 -18.11 20.85
CA ALA A 352 40.94 -17.20 22.00
C ALA A 352 41.24 -15.73 21.65
N ILE A 353 41.54 -15.40 20.38
CA ILE A 353 42.06 -14.06 20.00
C ILE A 353 41.01 -13.17 19.32
N GLN A 354 39.87 -13.71 18.86
CA GLN A 354 38.85 -12.95 18.13
C GLN A 354 37.98 -11.98 18.99
N ASN A 355 38.29 -11.78 20.27
CA ASN A 355 37.50 -10.93 21.18
C ASN A 355 38.32 -9.87 21.94
N LEU A 356 39.45 -9.41 21.41
CA LEU A 356 40.25 -8.37 22.05
C LEU A 356 40.27 -7.09 21.21
N ASP A 357 39.70 -6.00 21.73
CA ASP A 357 39.72 -4.68 21.08
C ASP A 357 41.12 -4.04 21.07
N TYR A 358 41.99 -4.47 21.99
CA TYR A 358 43.33 -3.93 22.17
C TYR A 358 44.36 -5.02 22.41
N HIS A 359 45.56 -4.81 21.87
CA HIS A 359 46.76 -5.59 22.05
C HIS A 359 47.84 -4.76 22.74
N THR A 360 48.43 -5.25 23.83
CA THR A 360 49.58 -4.57 24.47
C THR A 360 50.87 -5.09 23.87
N ILE A 361 51.67 -4.19 23.28
CA ILE A 361 52.87 -4.53 22.51
C ILE A 361 53.95 -5.13 23.41
N ALA A 362 54.41 -6.33 23.07
CA ALA A 362 55.51 -7.03 23.73
C ALA A 362 56.86 -6.78 23.03
N VAL A 363 57.94 -7.21 23.69
CA VAL A 363 59.30 -7.06 23.18
C VAL A 363 59.47 -7.79 21.85
N GLY A 364 59.92 -7.07 20.81
CA GLY A 364 60.23 -7.63 19.50
C GLY A 364 59.05 -7.76 18.54
N GLU A 365 57.85 -7.31 18.93
CA GLU A 365 56.70 -7.31 18.03
C GLU A 365 56.76 -6.14 17.03
N THR A 366 56.22 -6.38 15.83
CA THR A 366 56.15 -5.39 14.76
C THR A 366 54.70 -5.15 14.37
N LEU A 367 54.39 -3.98 13.83
CA LEU A 367 53.03 -3.65 13.37
C LEU A 367 52.53 -4.67 12.35
N TYR A 368 53.42 -5.15 11.48
CA TYR A 368 53.14 -6.22 10.52
C TYR A 368 52.75 -7.56 11.20
N GLY A 369 53.55 -7.98 12.20
CA GLY A 369 53.27 -9.22 12.93
C GLY A 369 51.98 -9.16 13.74
N ILE A 370 51.68 -8.00 14.32
CA ILE A 370 50.43 -7.77 15.06
C ILE A 370 49.23 -7.73 14.10
N ALA A 371 49.31 -6.99 13.00
CA ALA A 371 48.25 -6.93 11.99
C ALA A 371 47.88 -8.32 11.45
N ARG A 372 48.88 -9.12 11.11
CA ARG A 372 48.68 -10.50 10.69
C ARG A 372 48.01 -11.36 11.77
N ARG A 373 48.43 -11.22 13.04
CA ARG A 373 47.88 -12.00 14.16
C ARG A 373 46.38 -11.78 14.34
N TYR A 374 45.91 -10.56 14.08
CA TYR A 374 44.50 -10.19 14.23
C TYR A 374 43.71 -10.21 12.91
N GLY A 375 44.33 -10.64 11.80
CA GLY A 375 43.65 -10.76 10.50
C GLY A 375 43.42 -9.43 9.77
N HIS A 376 44.23 -8.42 10.05
CA HIS A 376 44.15 -7.09 9.44
C HIS A 376 45.43 -6.72 8.67
N THR A 377 45.35 -5.71 7.83
CA THR A 377 46.49 -5.13 7.13
C THR A 377 47.26 -4.15 8.02
N LEU A 378 48.52 -3.94 7.68
CA LEU A 378 49.37 -2.96 8.38
C LEU A 378 48.77 -1.55 8.32
N SER A 379 48.18 -1.18 7.18
CA SER A 379 47.54 0.12 6.99
C SER A 379 46.28 0.29 7.84
N GLU A 380 45.48 -0.77 8.01
CA GLU A 380 44.27 -0.74 8.83
C GLU A 380 44.61 -0.52 10.29
N ILE A 381 45.52 -1.33 10.86
CA ILE A 381 45.94 -1.14 12.26
C ILE A 381 46.69 0.20 12.44
N ALA A 382 47.51 0.62 11.47
CA ALA A 382 48.16 1.93 11.51
C ALA A 382 47.12 3.07 11.58
N ALA A 383 46.09 3.00 10.73
CA ALA A 383 45.03 4.00 10.68
C ALA A 383 44.22 4.05 11.98
N TRP A 384 43.86 2.89 12.56
CA TRP A 384 43.10 2.82 13.82
C TRP A 384 43.85 3.34 15.05
N ASN A 385 45.16 3.56 14.93
CA ASN A 385 46.06 4.00 16.01
C ASN A 385 46.85 5.26 15.66
N ASP A 386 46.47 5.97 14.58
CA ASP A 386 47.12 7.20 14.11
C ASP A 386 48.65 7.09 13.92
N LEU A 387 49.14 5.91 13.52
CA LEU A 387 50.57 5.68 13.31
C LEU A 387 51.00 6.15 11.91
N GLN A 388 52.04 6.98 11.86
CA GLN A 388 52.67 7.42 10.60
C GLN A 388 53.93 6.62 10.30
N PRO A 389 54.29 6.38 9.01
CA PRO A 389 55.57 5.77 8.65
C PRO A 389 56.74 6.55 9.29
N PRO A 390 57.74 5.87 9.89
CA PRO A 390 58.04 4.44 9.79
C PRO A 390 57.38 3.55 10.88
N TYR A 391 56.20 3.92 11.39
CA TYR A 391 55.33 3.14 12.29
C TYR A 391 56.04 2.66 13.57
N HIS A 392 56.58 3.60 14.34
CA HIS A 392 57.25 3.32 15.60
C HIS A 392 56.27 2.77 16.65
N LEU A 393 56.59 1.60 17.20
CA LEU A 393 55.86 0.96 18.29
C LEU A 393 56.69 0.95 19.57
N SER A 394 56.08 1.29 20.70
CA SER A 394 56.72 1.24 22.02
C SER A 394 56.30 0.02 22.82
N ILE A 395 57.24 -0.64 23.49
CA ILE A 395 56.93 -1.78 24.38
C ILE A 395 55.98 -1.31 25.49
N GLY A 396 54.90 -2.05 25.72
CA GLY A 396 53.84 -1.73 26.68
C GLY A 396 52.75 -0.79 26.15
N GLN A 397 52.87 -0.28 24.92
CA GLN A 397 51.82 0.50 24.26
C GLN A 397 50.60 -0.36 23.98
N ARG A 398 49.41 0.15 24.29
CA ARG A 398 48.14 -0.48 23.88
C ARG A 398 47.82 -0.06 22.44
N LEU A 399 47.75 -1.03 21.56
CA LEU A 399 47.43 -0.89 20.14
C LEU A 399 46.02 -1.43 19.92
N ARG A 400 45.13 -0.64 19.34
CA ARG A 400 43.80 -1.09 18.89
C ARG A 400 43.96 -2.06 17.75
N VAL A 401 43.35 -3.24 17.84
CA VAL A 401 43.53 -4.34 16.88
C VAL A 401 42.23 -4.90 16.33
N SER A 402 41.10 -4.31 16.69
CA SER A 402 39.81 -4.48 16.04
C SER A 402 39.42 -3.19 15.32
N ASN A 403 38.59 -3.31 14.27
CA ASN A 403 38.05 -2.15 13.57
C ASN A 403 37.37 -1.23 14.60
N PRO A 404 37.84 0.02 14.82
CA PRO A 404 37.02 1.02 15.46
C PRO A 404 35.86 1.17 14.49
N VAL A 405 34.74 0.50 14.80
CA VAL A 405 33.51 0.60 14.02
C VAL A 405 33.30 2.08 13.76
N GLU A 406 33.64 2.54 12.56
CA GLU A 406 33.17 3.82 12.09
C GLU A 406 31.67 3.66 12.09
N GLU A 407 31.07 4.49 12.92
CA GLU A 407 29.70 4.35 13.33
C GLU A 407 28.75 4.41 12.13
N PRO A 408 27.59 3.76 12.27
CA PRO A 408 26.52 3.74 11.29
C PRO A 408 26.24 5.13 10.73
N LYS A 409 26.22 5.23 9.39
CA LYS A 409 26.18 6.51 8.64
C LYS A 409 24.96 7.37 8.90
N TRP A 410 24.00 6.88 9.67
CA TRP A 410 22.84 7.63 10.11
C TRP A 410 22.43 7.18 11.52
N ARG A 411 22.16 8.17 12.38
CA ARG A 411 21.67 7.95 13.75
C ARG A 411 20.59 8.97 14.09
N TRP A 412 19.49 8.51 14.64
CA TRP A 412 18.44 9.33 15.22
C TRP A 412 18.29 9.04 16.70
N THR A 413 18.04 10.06 17.53
CA THR A 413 17.84 9.90 18.97
C THR A 413 16.48 10.43 19.37
N TYR A 414 15.68 9.59 20.01
CA TYR A 414 14.38 9.93 20.58
C TYR A 414 14.42 9.73 22.10
N LYS A 415 13.87 10.68 22.86
CA LYS A 415 13.82 10.61 24.32
C LYS A 415 12.39 10.69 24.79
N SER A 416 11.98 9.79 25.67
CA SER A 416 10.62 9.77 26.20
C SER A 416 10.51 8.96 27.48
N ALA A 417 9.59 9.36 28.35
CA ALA A 417 9.13 8.52 29.45
C ALA A 417 8.05 7.57 28.93
N ILE A 418 8.16 6.29 29.27
CA ILE A 418 7.19 5.26 28.87
C ILE A 418 6.15 4.97 29.95
N HIS A 419 6.42 5.37 31.19
CA HIS A 419 5.48 5.28 32.30
C HIS A 419 5.86 6.33 33.36
N PRO A 420 4.90 6.95 34.08
CA PRO A 420 5.18 8.01 35.06
C PRO A 420 6.14 7.61 36.19
N THR A 421 6.24 6.32 36.50
CA THR A 421 7.10 5.81 37.58
C THR A 421 8.47 5.31 37.11
N LEU A 422 8.75 5.34 35.80
CA LEU A 422 10.02 4.88 35.24
C LEU A 422 10.90 6.07 34.83
N PRO A 423 12.23 5.91 34.82
CA PRO A 423 13.11 6.94 34.28
C PRO A 423 12.86 7.15 32.79
N GLU A 424 13.30 8.29 32.26
CA GLU A 424 13.29 8.55 30.82
C GLU A 424 14.17 7.53 30.08
N PHE A 425 13.70 7.10 28.92
CA PHE A 425 14.42 6.22 28.01
C PHE A 425 14.95 7.02 26.82
N VAL A 426 16.12 6.62 26.33
CA VAL A 426 16.73 7.17 25.11
C VAL A 426 16.81 6.06 24.07
N PHE A 427 16.09 6.23 22.98
CA PHE A 427 16.05 5.31 21.84
C PHE A 427 16.92 5.88 20.74
N LYS A 428 18.01 5.18 20.39
CA LYS A 428 18.86 5.55 19.27
C LYS A 428 18.63 4.59 18.11
N LEU A 429 18.00 5.10 17.06
CA LEU A 429 17.84 4.36 15.81
C LEU A 429 19.12 4.53 15.02
N VAL A 430 19.64 3.41 14.54
CA VAL A 430 20.97 3.31 13.97
C VAL A 430 20.85 2.56 12.65
N GLY A 431 21.33 3.18 11.57
CA GLY A 431 21.09 2.67 10.22
C GLY A 431 21.97 3.29 9.15
N GLU A 432 21.57 3.07 7.89
CA GLU A 432 22.22 3.65 6.72
C GLU A 432 21.19 4.27 5.77
N PRO A 433 21.43 5.48 5.25
CA PRO A 433 20.56 6.08 4.24
C PRO A 433 20.56 5.21 2.98
N THR A 434 19.37 4.89 2.48
CA THR A 434 19.18 4.20 1.19
C THR A 434 18.78 5.18 0.09
N GLU A 435 18.02 6.21 0.44
CA GLU A 435 17.58 7.31 -0.44
C GLU A 435 17.56 8.63 0.36
N PRO A 436 17.43 9.82 -0.28
CA PRO A 436 17.49 11.12 0.41
C PRO A 436 16.55 11.27 1.63
N SER A 437 15.44 10.52 1.66
CA SER A 437 14.45 10.52 2.75
C SER A 437 14.15 9.12 3.29
N VAL A 438 14.97 8.10 2.97
CA VAL A 438 14.76 6.72 3.41
C VAL A 438 16.04 6.18 4.02
N VAL A 439 15.92 5.56 5.20
CA VAL A 439 17.05 4.97 5.92
C VAL A 439 16.67 3.57 6.33
N LYS A 440 17.54 2.61 6.03
CA LYS A 440 17.45 1.27 6.58
C LYS A 440 17.99 1.27 8.02
N VAL A 441 17.09 1.24 9.00
CA VAL A 441 17.42 1.08 10.41
C VAL A 441 17.84 -0.37 10.63
N LYS A 442 19.07 -0.57 11.10
CA LYS A 442 19.64 -1.88 11.42
C LYS A 442 19.44 -2.23 12.89
N THR A 443 19.54 -1.23 13.76
CA THR A 443 19.43 -1.44 15.21
C THR A 443 18.70 -0.31 15.91
N ILE A 444 18.04 -0.65 17.01
CA ILE A 444 17.53 0.30 18.00
C ILE A 444 18.27 0.07 19.30
N GLU A 445 19.09 1.02 19.71
CA GLU A 445 19.80 1.02 20.99
C GLU A 445 18.95 1.74 22.03
N ILE A 446 18.60 1.05 23.10
CA ILE A 446 17.75 1.59 24.16
C ILE A 446 18.62 1.80 25.40
N HIS A 447 18.65 3.03 25.89
CA HIS A 447 19.38 3.43 27.09
C HIS A 447 18.41 3.93 28.14
N ARG A 448 18.75 3.74 29.42
CA ARG A 448 18.11 4.49 30.51
C ARG A 448 18.79 5.85 30.62
N ALA A 449 18.07 6.84 31.13
CA ALA A 449 18.60 8.18 31.35
C ALA A 449 19.94 8.12 32.11
N ASN A 450 20.98 8.75 31.54
CA ASN A 450 22.36 8.84 32.07
C ASN A 450 23.25 7.60 31.93
N GLU A 451 22.83 6.56 31.20
CA GLU A 451 23.68 5.39 30.91
C GLU A 451 24.36 5.53 29.53
N SER A 452 25.68 5.35 29.50
CA SER A 452 26.47 5.45 28.26
C SER A 452 26.35 4.22 27.36
N MET A 453 26.13 3.03 27.94
CA MET A 453 25.92 1.77 27.21
C MET A 453 24.42 1.49 27.08
N PRO A 454 23.95 0.89 25.96
CA PRO A 454 22.55 0.50 25.84
C PRO A 454 22.25 -0.65 26.80
N PHE A 455 21.12 -0.57 27.52
CA PHE A 455 20.66 -1.70 28.33
C PHE A 455 19.98 -2.77 27.46
N GLN A 456 19.51 -2.38 26.26
CA GLN A 456 18.95 -3.30 25.28
C GLN A 456 19.27 -2.82 23.86
N THR A 457 19.59 -3.76 22.97
CA THR A 457 19.79 -3.49 21.54
C THR A 457 18.90 -4.43 20.74
N LEU A 458 18.03 -3.86 19.92
CA LEU A 458 17.10 -4.60 19.06
C LEU A 458 17.61 -4.56 17.63
N GLN A 459 17.58 -5.71 16.94
CA GLN A 459 17.92 -5.81 15.52
C GLN A 459 16.68 -5.62 14.66
N THR A 460 16.81 -4.93 13.53
CA THR A 460 15.71 -4.65 12.60
C THR A 460 16.25 -4.47 11.17
N SER A 461 15.35 -4.52 10.18
CA SER A 461 15.63 -4.21 8.78
C SER A 461 14.68 -3.15 8.24
N ALA A 462 14.00 -2.42 9.12
CA ALA A 462 12.99 -1.42 8.77
C ALA A 462 13.57 -0.30 7.89
N THR A 463 12.81 0.15 6.91
CA THR A 463 13.16 1.25 5.99
C THR A 463 12.14 2.39 6.10
N PRO A 464 12.07 3.09 7.24
CA PRO A 464 11.16 4.23 7.43
C PRO A 464 11.54 5.45 6.55
N ILE A 465 10.61 6.41 6.49
CA ILE A 465 10.81 7.70 5.82
C ILE A 465 11.14 8.77 6.84
N PHE A 466 11.85 9.80 6.39
CA PHE A 466 12.28 10.93 7.20
C PHE A 466 11.73 12.24 6.63
N ASN A 467 11.27 13.10 7.53
CA ASN A 467 10.98 14.52 7.28
C ASN A 467 11.90 15.35 8.18
N ASP A 468 12.03 16.65 7.90
CA ASP A 468 13.07 17.58 8.39
C ASP A 468 13.33 17.56 9.91
N ASN A 469 12.48 16.95 10.75
CA ASN A 469 12.74 16.72 12.17
C ASN A 469 12.09 15.46 12.79
N ALA A 470 11.69 14.44 12.00
CA ALA A 470 11.06 13.24 12.55
C ALA A 470 11.33 11.98 11.73
N VAL A 471 11.40 10.85 12.44
CA VAL A 471 11.29 9.51 11.83
C VAL A 471 9.80 9.24 11.64
N VAL A 472 9.34 9.30 10.40
CA VAL A 472 7.96 8.96 10.07
C VAL A 472 7.78 7.48 10.37
N GLY A 473 6.87 7.17 11.30
CA GLY A 473 6.52 5.81 11.69
C GLY A 473 7.37 5.19 12.82
N PHE A 474 8.24 5.93 13.50
CA PHE A 474 8.73 5.52 14.84
C PHE A 474 7.89 6.17 15.92
N GLU A 475 7.17 5.38 16.70
CA GLU A 475 6.18 5.89 17.65
C GLU A 475 6.21 5.11 18.97
N LEU A 476 5.86 5.82 20.05
CA LEU A 476 5.70 5.24 21.38
C LEU A 476 4.27 5.44 21.86
N GLU A 477 3.51 4.36 21.92
CA GLU A 477 2.09 4.35 22.26
C GLU A 477 1.79 3.13 23.13
N ASP A 478 0.80 3.21 24.01
CA ASP A 478 0.35 2.07 24.83
C ASP A 478 -0.52 1.16 23.97
N MET A 479 0.08 0.13 23.38
CA MET A 479 -0.52 -0.68 22.31
C MET A 479 -1.31 -1.86 22.87
N ASN A 480 -0.92 -2.37 24.04
CA ASN A 480 -1.66 -3.42 24.76
C ASN A 480 -2.59 -2.88 25.87
N PHE A 481 -2.66 -1.57 26.07
CA PHE A 481 -3.51 -0.87 27.03
C PHE A 481 -3.21 -1.24 28.50
N ASP A 482 -1.95 -1.53 28.80
CA ASP A 482 -1.44 -1.90 30.12
C ASP A 482 -0.92 -0.70 30.94
N GLY A 483 -0.88 0.49 30.31
CA GLY A 483 -0.45 1.75 30.90
C GLY A 483 1.02 2.10 30.61
N TYR A 484 1.80 1.19 30.03
CA TYR A 484 3.18 1.43 29.58
C TYR A 484 3.18 1.74 28.08
N ARG A 485 3.94 2.75 27.66
CA ARG A 485 4.14 2.99 26.23
C ARG A 485 5.07 1.93 25.66
N ASP A 486 4.58 1.29 24.62
CA ASP A 486 5.28 0.33 23.77
C ASP A 486 5.95 1.04 22.59
N MET A 487 6.64 0.29 21.75
CA MET A 487 7.38 0.85 20.61
C MET A 487 6.95 0.22 19.30
N ARG A 488 6.68 1.06 18.28
CA ARG A 488 6.53 0.62 16.89
C ARG A 488 7.45 1.36 15.94
N LEU A 489 7.89 0.67 14.89
CA LEU A 489 8.71 1.22 13.82
C LEU A 489 8.18 0.76 12.46
N MET A 490 7.81 1.69 11.58
CA MET A 490 7.38 1.40 10.21
C MET A 490 8.40 0.52 9.49
N ALA A 491 7.96 -0.64 9.04
CA ALA A 491 8.81 -1.64 8.42
C ALA A 491 9.28 -1.18 7.04
N PHE A 492 8.40 -0.59 6.24
CA PHE A 492 8.69 0.09 4.98
C PHE A 492 7.48 0.93 4.55
N LEU A 493 7.67 1.92 3.67
CA LEU A 493 6.54 2.66 3.10
C LEU A 493 5.87 1.81 1.99
N SER A 494 4.58 1.54 2.16
CA SER A 494 3.72 1.01 1.11
C SER A 494 3.20 2.11 0.18
N ALA A 495 2.98 1.80 -1.10
CA ALA A 495 2.34 2.72 -2.06
C ALA A 495 0.84 2.99 -1.74
N GLY A 496 0.25 2.22 -0.81
CA GLY A 496 -1.14 2.35 -0.37
C GLY A 496 -1.25 2.60 1.14
N PRO A 497 -2.49 2.71 1.66
CA PRO A 497 -2.75 3.04 3.05
C PRO A 497 -2.39 1.93 4.04
N ASN A 498 -1.96 0.75 3.58
CA ASN A 498 -1.65 -0.42 4.40
C ASN A 498 -0.17 -0.41 4.82
N VAL A 499 0.20 0.47 5.74
CA VAL A 499 1.59 0.63 6.17
C VAL A 499 1.92 -0.41 7.25
N PRO A 500 2.91 -1.30 7.04
CA PRO A 500 3.32 -2.29 8.05
C PRO A 500 4.30 -1.70 9.07
N TYR A 501 4.25 -2.21 10.30
CA TYR A 501 5.16 -1.82 11.38
C TYR A 501 5.74 -3.06 12.08
N LEU A 502 6.90 -2.87 12.69
CA LEU A 502 7.50 -3.77 13.66
C LEU A 502 7.13 -3.29 15.07
N TYR A 503 6.82 -4.22 15.97
CA TYR A 503 6.24 -3.93 17.27
C TYR A 503 7.05 -4.55 18.40
N TRP A 504 7.25 -3.79 19.47
CA TRP A 504 7.83 -4.26 20.71
C TRP A 504 7.02 -3.77 21.91
N LEU A 505 6.49 -4.70 22.70
CA LEU A 505 5.79 -4.37 23.94
C LEU A 505 6.76 -4.25 25.10
N PHE A 506 6.53 -3.31 26.00
CA PHE A 506 7.32 -3.16 27.21
C PHE A 506 6.86 -4.17 28.27
N GLU A 507 7.73 -5.08 28.67
CA GLU A 507 7.43 -6.05 29.73
C GLU A 507 7.88 -5.51 31.09
N PRO A 508 6.98 -5.11 32.02
CA PRO A 508 7.37 -4.44 33.26
C PRO A 508 8.18 -5.34 34.21
N GLN A 509 8.03 -6.66 34.09
CA GLN A 509 8.71 -7.64 34.94
C GLN A 509 10.22 -7.70 34.65
N THR A 510 10.60 -7.60 33.37
CA THR A 510 12.00 -7.64 32.92
C THR A 510 12.55 -6.25 32.64
N GLY A 511 11.66 -5.27 32.42
CA GLY A 511 11.99 -3.91 32.01
C GLY A 511 12.55 -3.84 30.59
N GLN A 512 12.21 -4.81 29.74
CA GLN A 512 12.69 -4.95 28.36
C GLN A 512 11.56 -4.77 27.35
N PHE A 513 11.91 -4.32 26.16
CA PHE A 513 11.03 -4.28 25.00
C PHE A 513 11.10 -5.63 24.26
N VAL A 514 10.00 -6.35 24.21
CA VAL A 514 9.91 -7.70 23.62
C VAL A 514 9.18 -7.62 22.30
N SER A 515 9.79 -8.16 21.24
CA SER A 515 9.17 -8.18 19.91
C SER A 515 7.85 -8.94 19.96
N ASN A 516 6.80 -8.36 19.38
CA ASN A 516 5.48 -8.97 19.34
C ASN A 516 4.97 -9.02 17.89
N SER A 517 5.09 -10.19 17.28
CA SER A 517 4.65 -10.42 15.90
C SER A 517 3.14 -10.43 15.74
N ALA A 518 2.35 -10.58 16.81
CA ALA A 518 0.90 -10.62 16.70
C ALA A 518 0.32 -9.26 16.29
N PHE A 519 1.01 -8.14 16.59
CA PHE A 519 0.65 -6.81 16.10
C PHE A 519 1.13 -6.56 14.65
N ALA A 520 2.10 -7.31 14.15
CA ALA A 520 2.68 -7.12 12.82
C ALA A 520 1.70 -7.44 11.68
N GLU A 521 0.64 -8.22 11.97
CA GLU A 521 -0.45 -8.50 11.02
C GLU A 521 -1.36 -7.28 10.79
N ILE A 522 -1.27 -6.24 11.63
CA ILE A 522 -2.13 -5.07 11.56
C ILE A 522 -1.39 -3.94 10.82
N THR A 523 -1.96 -3.51 9.70
CA THR A 523 -1.42 -2.37 8.93
C THR A 523 -2.10 -1.07 9.33
N SER A 524 -1.33 0.02 9.39
CA SER A 524 -1.79 1.36 9.79
C SER A 524 -2.75 1.37 11.01
N PRO A 525 -2.39 0.77 12.16
CA PRO A 525 -3.29 0.73 13.30
C PRO A 525 -3.41 2.08 14.02
N GLU A 526 -4.62 2.36 14.44
CA GLU A 526 -4.98 3.41 15.39
C GLU A 526 -5.34 2.77 16.74
N PHE A 527 -4.77 3.27 17.83
CA PHE A 527 -4.98 2.76 19.18
C PHE A 527 -5.96 3.65 19.95
N ASP A 528 -7.19 3.17 20.14
CA ASP A 528 -8.22 3.85 20.94
C ASP A 528 -8.08 3.43 22.41
N ALA A 529 -7.38 4.26 23.19
CA ALA A 529 -7.13 4.01 24.61
C ALA A 529 -8.40 4.06 25.47
N GLU A 530 -9.43 4.81 25.06
CA GLU A 530 -10.70 4.87 25.81
C GLU A 530 -11.50 3.58 25.65
N LYS A 531 -11.55 3.05 24.43
CA LYS A 531 -12.26 1.79 24.11
C LYS A 531 -11.40 0.54 24.29
N LYS A 532 -10.10 0.69 24.53
CA LYS A 532 -9.10 -0.39 24.53
C LYS A 532 -9.21 -1.26 23.26
N GLN A 533 -9.26 -0.59 22.13
CA GLN A 533 -9.52 -1.19 20.83
C GLN A 533 -8.50 -0.67 19.81
N ILE A 534 -8.09 -1.54 18.91
CA ILE A 534 -7.24 -1.17 17.77
C ILE A 534 -8.12 -1.14 16.53
N ILE A 535 -8.01 -0.07 15.74
CA ILE A 535 -8.74 0.10 14.49
C ILE A 535 -7.72 0.12 13.37
N SER A 536 -7.93 -0.66 12.32
CA SER A 536 -7.07 -0.69 11.14
C SER A 536 -7.90 -0.46 9.90
N HIS A 537 -7.61 0.63 9.20
CA HIS A 537 -8.20 0.93 7.90
C HIS A 537 -7.27 0.42 6.82
N TRP A 538 -7.77 -0.49 5.98
CA TRP A 538 -6.98 -1.11 4.94
C TRP A 538 -7.68 -1.00 3.58
N ARG A 539 -6.88 -1.12 2.53
CA ARG A 539 -7.32 -1.13 1.14
C ARG A 539 -6.74 -2.33 0.43
N ASP A 540 -7.59 -2.99 -0.31
CA ASP A 540 -7.28 -4.12 -1.17
C ASP A 540 -7.64 -3.76 -2.62
N GLY A 541 -6.65 -3.39 -3.41
CA GLY A 541 -6.89 -2.86 -4.75
C GLY A 541 -7.67 -1.54 -4.79
N ALA A 542 -8.13 -1.14 -5.96
CA ALA A 542 -8.82 0.14 -6.17
C ALA A 542 -10.30 0.11 -5.76
N ALA A 543 -10.83 -1.09 -5.52
CA ALA A 543 -12.26 -1.30 -5.38
C ALA A 543 -12.61 -2.09 -4.12
N HIS A 544 -11.65 -2.59 -3.35
CA HIS A 544 -11.93 -3.27 -2.08
C HIS A 544 -11.25 -2.52 -0.93
N TYR A 545 -12.01 -2.24 0.11
CA TYR A 545 -11.59 -1.48 1.28
C TYR A 545 -12.09 -2.19 2.52
N GLY A 546 -11.44 -1.99 3.65
CA GLY A 546 -11.95 -2.54 4.88
C GLY A 546 -11.53 -1.79 6.13
N THR A 547 -12.18 -2.16 7.22
CA THR A 547 -11.89 -1.69 8.56
C THR A 547 -11.99 -2.84 9.52
N ASP A 548 -10.87 -3.15 10.15
CA ASP A 548 -10.75 -4.18 11.16
C ASP A 548 -10.71 -3.56 12.55
N TYR A 549 -11.35 -4.24 13.49
CA TYR A 549 -11.42 -3.85 14.89
C TYR A 549 -10.88 -5.00 15.74
N TYR A 550 -9.85 -4.72 16.54
CA TYR A 550 -9.20 -5.69 17.40
C TYR A 550 -9.39 -5.32 18.87
N GLN A 551 -9.55 -6.33 19.72
CA GLN A 551 -9.40 -6.19 21.17
C GLN A 551 -8.12 -6.87 21.61
N VAL A 552 -7.40 -6.27 22.54
CA VAL A 552 -6.18 -6.90 23.08
C VAL A 552 -6.55 -7.88 24.18
N VAL A 553 -6.12 -9.13 24.03
CA VAL A 553 -6.25 -10.20 25.02
C VAL A 553 -4.89 -10.87 25.17
N ASP A 554 -4.34 -10.87 26.38
CA ASP A 554 -3.02 -11.45 26.70
C ASP A 554 -1.91 -10.99 25.74
N ASP A 555 -1.76 -9.66 25.60
CA ASP A 555 -0.76 -9.02 24.73
C ASP A 555 -0.88 -9.40 23.24
N LYS A 556 -2.05 -9.87 22.82
CA LYS A 556 -2.32 -10.21 21.41
C LYS A 556 -3.55 -9.46 20.93
N PRO A 557 -3.49 -8.81 19.77
CA PRO A 557 -4.67 -8.23 19.17
C PRO A 557 -5.51 -9.34 18.56
N ILE A 558 -6.76 -9.41 19.01
CA ILE A 558 -7.75 -10.39 18.56
C ILE A 558 -8.75 -9.66 17.69
N LEU A 559 -8.82 -9.99 16.40
CA LEU A 559 -9.83 -9.44 15.49
C LEU A 559 -11.22 -9.81 16.02
N VAL A 560 -12.03 -8.82 16.37
CA VAL A 560 -13.39 -9.01 16.89
C VAL A 560 -14.47 -8.63 15.88
N ARG A 561 -14.15 -7.73 14.95
CA ARG A 561 -15.06 -7.28 13.89
C ARG A 561 -14.26 -6.85 12.66
N GLN A 562 -14.79 -7.16 11.50
CA GLN A 562 -14.24 -6.75 10.21
C GLN A 562 -15.38 -6.23 9.33
N LYS A 563 -15.16 -5.10 8.66
CA LYS A 563 -16.08 -4.52 7.67
C LYS A 563 -15.32 -4.38 6.36
N GLU A 564 -15.82 -4.98 5.29
CA GLU A 564 -15.29 -4.89 3.92
C GLU A 564 -16.26 -4.12 3.03
N GLU A 565 -15.75 -3.35 2.07
CA GLU A 565 -16.48 -2.61 1.05
C GLU A 565 -15.85 -2.93 -0.32
N ILE A 566 -16.52 -3.73 -1.13
CA ILE A 566 -16.10 -4.18 -2.47
C ILE A 566 -16.97 -3.49 -3.53
N TYR A 567 -16.40 -2.52 -4.22
CA TYR A 567 -16.96 -1.86 -5.38
C TYR A 567 -16.79 -2.75 -6.63
N GLN A 568 -17.90 -3.12 -7.28
CA GLN A 568 -17.86 -3.86 -8.55
C GLN A 568 -17.85 -2.90 -9.75
N ASN A 569 -18.35 -1.68 -9.57
CA ASN A 569 -18.19 -0.52 -10.44
C ASN A 569 -18.52 0.77 -9.64
N ASP A 570 -18.48 1.94 -10.30
CA ASP A 570 -18.71 3.26 -9.67
C ASP A 570 -20.07 3.41 -8.95
N GLU A 571 -21.05 2.59 -9.28
CA GLU A 571 -22.41 2.64 -8.72
C GLU A 571 -22.69 1.47 -7.77
N THR A 572 -21.92 0.38 -7.84
CA THR A 572 -22.23 -0.89 -7.18
C THR A 572 -21.19 -1.25 -6.12
N ARG A 573 -21.58 -1.24 -4.84
CA ARG A 573 -20.74 -1.73 -3.73
C ARG A 573 -21.41 -2.87 -2.96
N LYS A 574 -20.69 -3.97 -2.77
CA LYS A 574 -20.98 -5.04 -1.82
C LYS A 574 -20.27 -4.70 -0.52
N VAL A 575 -20.97 -4.72 0.61
CA VAL A 575 -20.32 -4.54 1.91
C VAL A 575 -20.38 -5.88 2.66
N ILE A 576 -19.36 -6.30 3.38
CA ILE A 576 -19.41 -7.54 4.18
C ILE A 576 -19.05 -7.18 5.61
N VAL A 577 -19.88 -7.54 6.59
CA VAL A 577 -19.48 -7.45 8.00
C VAL A 577 -19.33 -8.84 8.57
N ARG A 578 -18.19 -9.09 9.17
CA ARG A 578 -17.92 -10.26 9.99
C ARG A 578 -17.74 -9.85 11.44
N GLU A 579 -18.31 -10.63 12.35
CA GLU A 579 -18.08 -10.51 13.79
C GLU A 579 -17.60 -11.85 14.34
N ARG A 580 -16.73 -11.79 15.36
CA ARG A 580 -16.17 -12.97 15.97
C ARG A 580 -17.19 -13.65 16.88
N VAL A 581 -17.50 -14.92 16.60
CA VAL A 581 -18.39 -15.76 17.41
C VAL A 581 -17.62 -17.01 17.83
N GLY A 582 -17.06 -17.00 19.04
CA GLY A 582 -16.08 -17.99 19.47
C GLY A 582 -14.72 -17.74 18.81
N ASP A 583 -14.14 -18.76 18.20
CA ASP A 583 -12.84 -18.67 17.53
C ASP A 583 -12.93 -18.32 16.04
N GLU A 584 -14.14 -18.16 15.50
CA GLU A 584 -14.38 -17.94 14.07
C GLU A 584 -15.00 -16.57 13.79
N MET A 585 -14.57 -15.94 12.70
CA MET A 585 -15.23 -14.77 12.13
C MET A 585 -16.45 -15.22 11.33
N LYS A 586 -17.64 -14.84 11.78
CA LYS A 586 -18.89 -15.17 11.09
C LYS A 586 -19.42 -13.96 10.37
N ILE A 587 -19.83 -14.15 9.11
CA ILE A 587 -20.57 -13.15 8.36
C ILE A 587 -21.87 -12.89 9.10
N VAL A 588 -22.04 -11.65 9.53
CA VAL A 588 -23.28 -11.16 10.17
C VAL A 588 -24.12 -10.32 9.20
N SER A 589 -23.56 -9.91 8.06
CA SER A 589 -24.29 -9.28 6.94
C SER A 589 -23.51 -9.35 5.62
N GLU A 590 -24.18 -9.73 4.53
CA GLU A 590 -23.73 -9.67 3.12
C GLU A 590 -24.85 -9.07 2.26
N PRO A 591 -24.77 -7.81 1.81
CA PRO A 591 -25.67 -7.29 0.80
C PRO A 591 -24.96 -7.34 -0.57
N THR A 592 -25.37 -8.25 -1.45
CA THR A 592 -25.23 -8.06 -2.92
C THR A 592 -26.16 -6.93 -3.32
N GLN A 593 -25.86 -6.14 -4.34
CA GLN A 593 -26.64 -4.95 -4.71
C GLN A 593 -28.05 -5.22 -5.33
N GLU A 594 -28.78 -6.20 -4.82
CA GLU A 594 -30.25 -6.20 -4.69
C GLU A 594 -30.72 -6.13 -3.23
N ASP A 595 -29.83 -6.44 -2.30
CA ASP A 595 -29.96 -6.26 -0.88
C ASP A 595 -29.14 -5.05 -0.47
N SER A 596 -29.84 -4.08 0.07
CA SER A 596 -29.25 -2.88 0.59
C SER A 596 -28.76 -3.16 2.03
N GLU A 597 -27.78 -2.37 2.47
CA GLU A 597 -27.58 -1.92 3.86
C GLU A 597 -26.60 -2.67 4.78
N ILE A 598 -25.46 -2.03 5.04
CA ILE A 598 -24.72 -2.19 6.30
C ILE A 598 -24.81 -0.87 7.06
N PHE A 599 -25.40 -0.92 8.26
CA PHE A 599 -25.47 0.19 9.22
C PHE A 599 -24.70 -0.12 10.49
N GLY A 600 -23.99 0.91 10.98
CA GLY A 600 -23.31 0.88 12.26
C GLY A 600 -24.16 0.25 13.37
N SER A 601 -23.61 -0.77 14.03
CA SER A 601 -24.11 -1.42 15.25
C SER A 601 -25.53 -2.02 15.26
N LEU A 602 -26.28 -2.04 14.16
CA LEU A 602 -27.63 -2.63 14.12
C LEU A 602 -27.74 -3.62 12.95
N SER A 603 -27.81 -4.91 13.28
CA SER A 603 -28.14 -5.99 12.35
C SER A 603 -29.63 -6.32 12.44
N MET A 604 -30.38 -6.01 11.39
CA MET A 604 -31.73 -6.53 11.17
C MET A 604 -31.73 -7.36 9.87
N PRO A 605 -32.42 -8.51 9.82
CA PRO A 605 -32.49 -9.32 8.61
C PRO A 605 -33.17 -8.54 7.48
N PHE A 606 -32.46 -8.35 6.37
CA PHE A 606 -32.96 -7.59 5.23
C PHE A 606 -34.04 -8.35 4.45
N ASN A 607 -35.16 -7.68 4.16
CA ASN A 607 -36.25 -8.17 3.32
C ASN A 607 -36.58 -7.05 2.32
N PRO A 608 -36.52 -7.29 0.99
CA PRO A 608 -36.83 -6.27 -0.03
C PRO A 608 -38.21 -5.62 0.13
N GLU A 609 -39.22 -6.35 0.62
CA GLU A 609 -40.54 -5.80 0.91
C GLU A 609 -40.54 -4.83 2.11
N GLN A 610 -39.55 -4.96 3.00
CA GLN A 610 -39.36 -4.15 4.20
C GLN A 610 -38.22 -3.12 4.05
N ARG A 611 -37.61 -3.00 2.86
CA ARG A 611 -36.48 -2.09 2.58
C ARG A 611 -36.75 -0.66 3.06
N ALA A 612 -37.90 -0.10 2.70
CA ALA A 612 -38.28 1.25 3.10
C ALA A 612 -38.37 1.37 4.63
N THR A 613 -38.97 0.38 5.29
CA THR A 613 -39.09 0.33 6.76
C THR A 613 -37.73 0.18 7.44
N HIS A 614 -36.78 -0.55 6.86
CA HIS A 614 -35.41 -0.63 7.38
C HIS A 614 -34.69 0.71 7.26
N TYR A 615 -34.68 1.33 6.08
CA TYR A 615 -34.14 2.68 5.88
C TYR A 615 -34.70 3.65 6.93
N GLN A 616 -36.02 3.61 7.16
CA GLN A 616 -36.71 4.43 8.14
C GLN A 616 -36.19 4.16 9.57
N GLN A 617 -36.09 2.91 9.99
CA GLN A 617 -35.61 2.53 11.32
C GLN A 617 -34.15 2.95 11.55
N ILE A 618 -33.31 2.82 10.54
CA ILE A 618 -31.91 3.23 10.58
C ILE A 618 -31.79 4.74 10.70
N ALA A 619 -32.53 5.49 9.88
CA ALA A 619 -32.57 6.94 9.94
C ALA A 619 -32.96 7.40 11.36
N GLN A 620 -34.06 6.86 11.89
CA GLN A 620 -34.57 7.17 13.22
C GLN A 620 -33.55 6.82 14.32
N THR A 621 -32.94 5.63 14.25
CA THR A 621 -32.01 5.17 15.28
C THR A 621 -30.71 5.95 15.29
N ARG A 622 -30.12 6.20 14.11
CA ARG A 622 -28.82 6.90 14.00
C ARG A 622 -28.97 8.40 14.25
N LEU A 623 -30.09 9.02 13.86
CA LEU A 623 -30.34 10.43 14.19
C LEU A 623 -30.47 10.68 15.69
N GLN A 624 -30.81 9.69 16.50
CA GLN A 624 -30.90 9.83 17.96
C GLN A 624 -29.56 9.62 18.69
N LYS A 625 -28.55 9.05 18.02
CA LYS A 625 -27.23 8.80 18.61
C LYS A 625 -26.30 10.01 18.46
N ALA A 626 -25.37 10.15 19.40
CA ALA A 626 -24.23 11.05 19.24
C ALA A 626 -23.21 10.37 18.33
N LEU A 627 -23.09 10.84 17.09
CA LEU A 627 -22.16 10.31 16.09
C LEU A 627 -20.89 11.16 16.01
N SER A 628 -19.76 10.56 15.67
CA SER A 628 -18.56 11.31 15.25
C SER A 628 -18.83 12.10 13.95
N LEU A 629 -17.95 13.05 13.59
CA LEU A 629 -18.10 13.82 12.35
C LEU A 629 -18.10 12.92 11.10
N PRO A 630 -17.17 11.95 10.94
CA PRO A 630 -17.21 11.02 9.81
C PRO A 630 -18.50 10.17 9.77
N GLU A 631 -18.97 9.67 10.92
CA GLU A 631 -20.21 8.87 10.98
C GLU A 631 -21.46 9.70 10.67
N GLN A 632 -21.47 10.99 11.03
CA GLN A 632 -22.55 11.91 10.70
C GLN A 632 -22.54 12.27 9.22
N MET A 633 -21.36 12.43 8.62
CA MET A 633 -21.18 12.61 7.17
C MET A 633 -21.70 11.39 6.40
N ASP A 634 -21.30 10.18 6.82
CA ASP A 634 -21.78 8.90 6.27
C ASP A 634 -23.31 8.75 6.37
N LEU A 635 -23.90 9.07 7.53
CA LEU A 635 -25.35 9.05 7.70
C LEU A 635 -26.04 10.02 6.72
N THR A 636 -25.47 11.20 6.52
CA THR A 636 -26.04 12.20 5.61
C THR A 636 -26.00 11.73 4.17
N ASP A 637 -24.86 11.20 3.71
CA ASP A 637 -24.72 10.66 2.34
C ASP A 637 -25.62 9.43 2.11
N PHE A 638 -25.78 8.59 3.14
CA PHE A 638 -26.74 7.50 3.09
C PHE A 638 -28.18 8.01 2.86
N LEU A 639 -28.63 8.95 3.70
CA LEU A 639 -30.00 9.48 3.62
C LEU A 639 -30.26 10.25 2.32
N ALA A 640 -29.23 10.92 1.77
CA ALA A 640 -29.28 11.58 0.48
C ALA A 640 -29.59 10.60 -0.66
N ARG A 641 -29.04 9.39 -0.60
CA ARG A 641 -29.26 8.34 -1.59
C ARG A 641 -30.62 7.67 -1.41
N VAL A 642 -30.92 7.17 -0.20
CA VAL A 642 -32.07 6.25 -0.02
C VAL A 642 -33.43 6.89 -0.09
N LYS A 643 -33.53 8.21 0.11
CA LYS A 643 -34.79 8.94 -0.10
C LYS A 643 -35.28 8.81 -1.55
N GLU A 644 -34.39 8.61 -2.52
CA GLU A 644 -34.71 8.44 -3.95
C GLU A 644 -35.05 6.97 -4.31
N GLU A 645 -34.73 6.01 -3.43
CA GLU A 645 -34.90 4.58 -3.69
C GLU A 645 -36.27 4.02 -3.25
N VAL A 646 -37.06 4.83 -2.53
CA VAL A 646 -38.39 4.43 -2.02
C VAL A 646 -39.57 5.26 -2.58
N PRO A 647 -39.60 5.58 -3.89
CA PRO A 647 -40.64 6.45 -4.46
C PRO A 647 -42.06 5.87 -4.37
N SER A 648 -42.18 4.55 -4.17
CA SER A 648 -43.46 3.85 -4.04
C SER A 648 -44.10 3.97 -2.64
N GLN A 649 -43.37 4.48 -1.63
CA GLN A 649 -43.85 4.65 -0.25
C GLN A 649 -43.68 6.10 0.21
N PRO A 650 -44.62 7.00 -0.13
CA PRO A 650 -44.43 8.44 -0.02
C PRO A 650 -44.27 8.94 1.43
N GLU A 651 -44.86 8.27 2.41
CA GLU A 651 -44.70 8.62 3.83
C GLU A 651 -43.26 8.34 4.32
N ILE A 652 -42.71 7.18 3.98
CA ILE A 652 -41.34 6.81 4.33
C ILE A 652 -40.34 7.66 3.53
N ALA A 653 -40.60 7.89 2.24
CA ALA A 653 -39.77 8.77 1.42
C ALA A 653 -39.66 10.18 2.03
N ALA A 654 -40.78 10.72 2.51
CA ALA A 654 -40.81 12.01 3.21
C ALA A 654 -40.01 11.98 4.51
N GLU A 655 -40.12 10.91 5.31
CA GLU A 655 -39.35 10.76 6.55
C GLU A 655 -37.84 10.68 6.30
N LEU A 656 -37.41 9.94 5.28
CA LEU A 656 -36.00 9.84 4.90
C LEU A 656 -35.47 11.17 4.37
N ALA A 657 -36.25 11.87 3.55
CA ALA A 657 -35.88 13.18 3.04
C ALA A 657 -35.78 14.23 4.16
N LEU A 658 -36.69 14.20 5.16
CA LEU A 658 -36.58 15.04 6.35
C LEU A 658 -35.34 14.67 7.17
N SER A 659 -35.12 13.36 7.36
CA SER A 659 -33.97 12.83 8.09
C SER A 659 -32.64 13.28 7.47
N HIS A 660 -32.57 13.30 6.13
CA HIS A 660 -31.41 13.82 5.40
C HIS A 660 -31.10 15.26 5.78
N LEU A 661 -32.09 16.17 5.73
CA LEU A 661 -31.88 17.58 6.08
C LEU A 661 -31.52 17.77 7.56
N LEU A 662 -32.11 16.98 8.46
CA LEU A 662 -31.77 17.02 9.89
C LEU A 662 -30.36 16.50 10.16
N SER A 663 -29.94 15.43 9.47
CA SER A 663 -28.58 14.90 9.55
C SER A 663 -27.55 15.90 9.03
N LEU A 664 -27.84 16.51 7.88
CA LEU A 664 -27.01 17.56 7.28
C LEU A 664 -26.86 18.74 8.23
N ARG A 665 -27.97 19.20 8.83
CA ARG A 665 -27.96 20.27 9.83
C ARG A 665 -27.05 19.94 11.02
N LYS A 666 -27.18 18.74 11.59
CA LYS A 666 -26.33 18.27 12.69
C LYS A 666 -24.84 18.24 12.33
N PHE A 667 -24.50 17.92 11.09
CA PHE A 667 -23.12 17.93 10.63
C PHE A 667 -22.58 19.36 10.55
N VAL A 668 -23.28 20.25 9.83
CA VAL A 668 -22.78 21.61 9.57
C VAL A 668 -22.73 22.49 10.82
N GLU A 669 -23.62 22.28 11.79
CA GLU A 669 -23.60 22.98 13.08
C GLU A 669 -22.38 22.64 13.95
N ARG A 670 -21.71 21.52 13.66
CA ARG A 670 -20.53 21.05 14.40
C ARG A 670 -19.21 21.39 13.72
N ILE A 671 -19.26 21.85 12.47
CA ILE A 671 -18.06 22.13 11.68
C ILE A 671 -17.68 23.61 11.80
N ASP A 672 -16.51 23.86 12.35
CA ASP A 672 -15.96 25.21 12.45
C ASP A 672 -15.12 25.56 11.20
N VAL A 673 -14.58 26.79 11.17
CA VAL A 673 -13.77 27.30 10.06
C VAL A 673 -12.49 26.48 9.86
N GLU A 674 -11.87 25.98 10.93
CA GLU A 674 -10.63 25.18 10.84
C GLU A 674 -10.92 23.79 10.28
N GLN A 675 -11.95 23.13 10.81
CA GLN A 675 -12.42 21.82 10.32
C GLN A 675 -12.91 21.91 8.87
N SER A 676 -13.52 23.02 8.47
CA SER A 676 -13.92 23.26 7.08
C SER A 676 -12.75 23.24 6.09
N ASN A 677 -11.51 23.46 6.55
CA ASN A 677 -10.32 23.44 5.69
C ASN A 677 -9.68 22.04 5.57
N VAL A 678 -10.10 21.07 6.38
CA VAL A 678 -9.62 19.69 6.27
C VAL A 678 -10.07 19.13 4.91
N PRO A 679 -9.18 18.55 4.07
CA PRO A 679 -9.51 18.19 2.69
C PRO A 679 -10.77 17.34 2.50
N ILE A 680 -11.00 16.38 3.39
CA ILE A 680 -12.19 15.50 3.34
C ILE A 680 -13.49 16.27 3.54
N TYR A 681 -13.53 17.16 4.55
CA TYR A 681 -14.72 17.96 4.84
C TYR A 681 -14.90 19.10 3.86
N ARG A 682 -13.81 19.73 3.42
CA ARG A 682 -13.84 20.78 2.40
C ARG A 682 -14.49 20.27 1.12
N SER A 683 -13.99 19.15 0.59
CA SER A 683 -14.53 18.55 -0.64
C SER A 683 -16.00 18.17 -0.48
N TRP A 684 -16.37 17.64 0.69
CA TRP A 684 -17.75 17.26 0.98
C TRP A 684 -18.69 18.47 1.10
N LEU A 685 -18.30 19.51 1.85
CA LEU A 685 -19.06 20.76 1.99
C LEU A 685 -19.24 21.47 0.65
N ASP A 686 -18.19 21.49 -0.19
CA ASP A 686 -18.25 22.07 -1.54
C ASP A 686 -19.31 21.37 -2.39
N LYS A 687 -19.45 20.04 -2.28
CA LYS A 687 -20.51 19.28 -2.97
C LYS A 687 -21.90 19.66 -2.48
N GLN A 688 -22.13 19.76 -1.17
CA GLN A 688 -23.43 20.15 -0.62
C GLN A 688 -23.80 21.59 -0.99
N LYS A 689 -22.81 22.49 -1.01
CA LYS A 689 -22.96 23.88 -1.44
C LYS A 689 -23.31 23.98 -2.93
N GLN A 690 -22.67 23.19 -3.80
CA GLN A 690 -23.00 23.12 -5.23
C GLN A 690 -24.45 22.69 -5.46
N GLN A 691 -25.00 21.85 -4.58
CA GLN A 691 -26.40 21.42 -4.60
C GLN A 691 -27.37 22.43 -3.97
N SER A 692 -26.88 23.60 -3.54
CA SER A 692 -27.69 24.62 -2.83
C SER A 692 -28.37 24.10 -1.56
N LEU A 693 -27.80 23.07 -0.93
CA LEU A 693 -28.32 22.51 0.32
C LEU A 693 -27.85 23.32 1.53
N ILE A 694 -26.64 23.86 1.46
CA ILE A 694 -26.02 24.62 2.55
C ILE A 694 -25.40 25.93 2.03
N TYR A 695 -25.22 26.88 2.93
CA TYR A 695 -24.45 28.10 2.70
C TYR A 695 -23.64 28.44 3.96
N PHE A 696 -22.56 29.20 3.76
CA PHE A 696 -21.76 29.73 4.86
C PHE A 696 -22.24 31.14 5.17
N ASP A 697 -22.56 31.40 6.43
CA ASP A 697 -22.89 32.72 6.95
C ASP A 697 -21.60 33.39 7.44
N GLU A 698 -21.14 34.38 6.69
CA GLU A 698 -19.90 35.11 6.99
C GLU A 698 -19.99 35.94 8.27
N ILE A 699 -21.19 36.36 8.67
CA ILE A 699 -21.41 37.17 9.88
C ILE A 699 -21.33 36.28 11.11
N GLN A 700 -21.99 35.13 11.07
CA GLN A 700 -22.00 34.17 12.18
C GLN A 700 -20.78 33.23 12.18
N GLY A 701 -20.02 33.18 11.08
CA GLY A 701 -18.88 32.30 10.92
C GLY A 701 -19.26 30.81 10.92
N ALA A 702 -20.47 30.48 10.48
CA ALA A 702 -21.06 29.15 10.62
C ALA A 702 -21.75 28.69 9.33
N TRP A 703 -21.84 27.37 9.17
CA TRP A 703 -22.56 26.75 8.06
C TRP A 703 -24.02 26.49 8.45
N HIS A 704 -24.93 26.76 7.52
CA HIS A 704 -26.37 26.52 7.70
C HIS A 704 -26.97 25.75 6.53
N VAL A 705 -27.99 24.95 6.82
CA VAL A 705 -28.87 24.37 5.79
C VAL A 705 -29.78 25.49 5.27
N ASP A 706 -29.94 25.58 3.95
CA ASP A 706 -30.87 26.54 3.34
C ASP A 706 -32.30 26.20 3.75
N SER A 707 -32.96 27.13 4.45
CA SER A 707 -34.32 26.95 4.97
C SER A 707 -35.34 26.66 3.87
N LYS A 708 -35.07 27.09 2.63
CA LYS A 708 -35.90 26.76 1.46
C LYS A 708 -36.02 25.25 1.25
N GLN A 709 -34.99 24.47 1.58
CA GLN A 709 -35.00 23.02 1.39
C GLN A 709 -36.11 22.35 2.21
N PHE A 710 -36.31 22.79 3.46
CA PHE A 710 -37.41 22.28 4.30
C PHE A 710 -38.78 22.68 3.75
N TRP A 711 -38.93 23.90 3.26
CA TRP A 711 -40.22 24.36 2.72
C TRP A 711 -40.56 23.74 1.37
N THR A 712 -39.58 23.55 0.48
CA THR A 712 -39.75 22.79 -0.77
C THR A 712 -40.12 21.33 -0.45
N LEU A 713 -39.48 20.74 0.56
CA LEU A 713 -39.80 19.39 1.00
C LEU A 713 -41.22 19.30 1.58
N HIS A 714 -41.64 20.27 2.39
CA HIS A 714 -43.01 20.39 2.87
C HIS A 714 -44.00 20.41 1.71
N ASP A 715 -43.80 21.30 0.74
CA ASP A 715 -44.72 21.46 -0.40
C ASP A 715 -44.79 20.20 -1.27
N THR A 716 -43.68 19.45 -1.36
CA THR A 716 -43.60 18.18 -2.08
C THR A 716 -44.46 17.08 -1.44
N PHE A 717 -44.47 17.00 -0.11
CA PHE A 717 -45.14 15.93 0.64
C PHE A 717 -46.47 16.36 1.28
N TYR A 718 -46.88 17.62 1.18
CA TYR A 718 -48.19 18.07 1.62
C TYR A 718 -49.31 17.42 0.77
N PRO A 719 -50.42 16.91 1.36
CA PRO A 719 -50.85 17.06 2.75
C PRO A 719 -50.59 15.83 3.64
N LEU A 720 -49.54 15.03 3.39
CA LEU A 720 -49.22 13.87 4.24
C LEU A 720 -48.99 14.32 5.71
N PRO A 721 -49.29 13.49 6.71
CA PRO A 721 -49.13 13.86 8.13
C PRO A 721 -47.71 14.34 8.48
N ILE A 722 -46.69 13.76 7.86
CA ILE A 722 -45.28 14.13 8.04
C ILE A 722 -44.95 15.56 7.58
N ALA A 723 -45.76 16.17 6.71
CA ALA A 723 -45.58 17.54 6.25
C ALA A 723 -45.56 18.52 7.44
N GLU A 724 -46.36 18.29 8.48
CA GLU A 724 -46.31 19.12 9.69
C GLU A 724 -44.92 19.09 10.35
N SER A 725 -44.32 17.89 10.47
CA SER A 725 -42.98 17.73 11.06
C SER A 725 -41.89 18.38 10.21
N ILE A 726 -42.03 18.33 8.89
CA ILE A 726 -41.12 19.01 7.95
C ILE A 726 -41.24 20.54 8.10
N ALA A 727 -42.46 21.07 8.16
CA ALA A 727 -42.70 22.50 8.38
C ALA A 727 -42.15 22.96 9.73
N TRP A 728 -42.30 22.16 10.78
CA TRP A 728 -41.73 22.45 12.09
C TRP A 728 -40.20 22.45 12.04
N ALA A 729 -39.58 21.46 11.41
CA ALA A 729 -38.12 21.41 11.24
C ALA A 729 -37.58 22.63 10.46
N GLY A 730 -38.32 23.10 9.46
CA GLY A 730 -38.01 24.32 8.72
C GLY A 730 -38.20 25.60 9.54
N ALA A 731 -39.19 25.66 10.44
CA ALA A 731 -39.37 26.76 11.37
C ALA A 731 -38.26 26.82 12.44
N GLU A 732 -37.76 25.68 12.89
CA GLU A 732 -36.64 25.59 13.84
C GLU A 732 -35.27 25.73 13.17
N ASN A 733 -35.19 25.72 11.84
CA ASN A 733 -33.92 25.85 11.15
C ASN A 733 -33.37 27.28 11.31
N PRO A 734 -32.12 27.46 11.77
CA PRO A 734 -31.51 28.77 11.85
C PRO A 734 -31.53 29.48 10.49
N LEU A 735 -31.91 30.76 10.51
CA LEU A 735 -31.74 31.65 9.37
C LEU A 735 -30.38 32.35 9.54
N GLY A 736 -29.61 32.45 8.47
CA GLY A 736 -28.36 33.21 8.46
C GLY A 736 -28.60 34.72 8.55
N GLY A 737 -27.53 35.48 8.70
CA GLY A 737 -27.50 36.90 8.99
C GLY A 737 -27.94 37.23 10.42
N GLU A 738 -27.66 38.46 10.83
CA GLU A 738 -28.18 39.04 12.06
C GLU A 738 -29.13 40.21 11.76
N CYS A 739 -30.09 40.45 12.65
CA CYS A 739 -31.02 41.58 12.53
C CYS A 739 -30.53 42.84 13.24
N GLU A 740 -29.38 42.81 13.93
CA GLU A 740 -28.82 43.96 14.69
C GLU A 740 -29.83 44.64 15.65
N GLY A 741 -30.85 43.89 16.11
CA GLY A 741 -31.92 44.43 16.95
C GLY A 741 -33.07 45.14 16.21
N PHE A 742 -33.02 45.30 14.88
CA PHE A 742 -34.09 45.92 14.09
C PHE A 742 -35.38 45.13 14.16
N PHE A 743 -36.47 45.81 14.55
CA PHE A 743 -37.77 45.18 14.79
C PHE A 743 -38.35 44.56 13.52
N GLY A 744 -38.33 45.26 12.38
CA GLY A 744 -38.90 44.76 11.14
C GLY A 744 -38.19 43.52 10.60
N CYS A 745 -36.86 43.46 10.72
CA CYS A 745 -36.08 42.27 10.41
C CYS A 745 -36.47 41.07 11.29
N ASN A 746 -36.57 41.27 12.61
CA ASN A 746 -36.96 40.21 13.55
C ASN A 746 -38.39 39.72 13.29
N LEU A 747 -39.33 40.61 12.97
CA LEU A 747 -40.69 40.24 12.60
C LEU A 747 -40.75 39.46 11.28
N ARG A 748 -39.91 39.80 10.29
CA ARG A 748 -39.81 39.05 9.03
C ARG A 748 -39.28 37.64 9.25
N ARG A 749 -38.25 37.47 10.10
CA ARG A 749 -37.75 36.15 10.49
C ARG A 749 -38.81 35.32 11.19
N LEU A 750 -39.61 35.93 12.07
CA LEU A 750 -40.77 35.27 12.68
C LEU A 750 -41.82 34.87 11.62
N ASP A 751 -42.05 35.72 10.61
CA ASP A 751 -42.97 35.44 9.49
C ASP A 751 -42.52 34.25 8.63
N GLU A 752 -41.21 34.11 8.42
CA GLU A 752 -40.57 33.07 7.61
C GLU A 752 -40.41 31.72 8.34
N THR A 753 -40.53 31.72 9.67
CA THR A 753 -40.36 30.55 10.54
C THR A 753 -41.67 30.14 11.23
N THR A 754 -41.89 30.63 12.44
CA THR A 754 -42.99 30.24 13.35
C THR A 754 -44.36 30.56 12.76
N VAL A 755 -44.53 31.76 12.19
CA VAL A 755 -45.81 32.13 11.57
C VAL A 755 -46.02 31.32 10.30
N LYS A 756 -44.96 31.06 9.52
CA LYS A 756 -45.05 30.22 8.32
C LYS A 756 -45.56 28.82 8.66
N TYR A 757 -45.03 28.19 9.71
CA TYR A 757 -45.55 26.91 10.22
C TYR A 757 -47.05 26.99 10.54
N LEU A 758 -47.49 27.98 11.33
CA LEU A 758 -48.90 28.14 11.70
C LEU A 758 -49.83 28.50 10.52
N LYS A 759 -49.31 29.10 9.43
CA LYS A 759 -50.11 29.34 8.22
C LYS A 759 -50.57 28.03 7.59
N TYR A 760 -49.70 27.01 7.58
CA TYR A 760 -49.99 25.70 7.01
C TYR A 760 -50.65 24.76 8.03
N HIS A 761 -50.23 24.81 9.29
CA HIS A 761 -50.65 23.91 10.36
C HIS A 761 -51.20 24.67 11.60
N PRO A 762 -52.28 25.47 11.46
CA PRO A 762 -52.76 26.34 12.54
C PRO A 762 -53.24 25.59 13.79
N ASN A 763 -53.59 24.31 13.63
CA ASN A 763 -54.03 23.42 14.72
C ASN A 763 -53.20 22.12 14.73
N GLY A 764 -51.96 22.18 14.24
CA GLY A 764 -51.02 21.06 14.28
C GLY A 764 -50.60 20.68 15.70
N GLN A 765 -49.95 19.54 15.84
CA GLN A 765 -49.37 19.05 17.10
C GLN A 765 -48.42 20.06 17.78
N ARG A 766 -47.72 20.90 17.01
CA ARG A 766 -46.81 21.93 17.54
C ARG A 766 -47.40 23.35 17.54
N ALA A 767 -48.71 23.51 17.27
CA ALA A 767 -49.34 24.82 17.20
C ALA A 767 -49.28 25.60 18.53
N GLU A 768 -49.41 24.92 19.67
CA GLU A 768 -49.27 25.55 20.99
C GLU A 768 -47.85 26.09 21.23
N GLU A 769 -46.83 25.30 20.89
CA GLU A 769 -45.43 25.71 20.98
C GLU A 769 -45.14 26.90 20.08
N ALA A 770 -45.63 26.89 18.84
CA ALA A 770 -45.49 28.00 17.90
C ALA A 770 -46.19 29.29 18.39
N VAL A 771 -47.39 29.18 18.96
CA VAL A 771 -48.08 30.34 19.53
C VAL A 771 -47.35 30.88 20.77
N ASN A 772 -46.76 30.02 21.59
CA ASN A 772 -45.93 30.47 22.72
C ASN A 772 -44.69 31.24 22.26
N LYS A 773 -44.03 30.83 21.17
CA LYS A 773 -42.94 31.62 20.55
C LYS A 773 -43.39 33.01 20.08
N ILE A 774 -44.61 33.12 19.54
CA ILE A 774 -45.22 34.41 19.20
C ILE A 774 -45.46 35.25 20.48
N VAL A 775 -45.93 34.63 21.56
CA VAL A 775 -46.12 35.32 22.85
C VAL A 775 -44.79 35.85 23.39
N GLU A 776 -43.74 35.04 23.35
CA GLU A 776 -42.39 35.44 23.77
C GLU A 776 -41.89 36.63 22.94
N PHE A 777 -42.01 36.54 21.61
CA PHE A 777 -41.66 37.63 20.71
C PHE A 777 -42.41 38.92 21.06
N VAL A 778 -43.74 38.86 21.16
CA VAL A 778 -44.55 40.06 21.44
C VAL A 778 -44.25 40.62 22.83
N SER A 779 -43.98 39.75 23.82
CA SER A 779 -43.69 40.15 25.20
C SER A 779 -42.31 40.79 25.39
N ALA A 780 -41.41 40.63 24.43
CA ALA A 780 -40.10 41.27 24.40
C ALA A 780 -40.18 42.78 24.13
N TYR A 781 -41.27 43.26 23.52
CA TYR A 781 -41.45 44.66 23.13
C TYR A 781 -42.55 45.31 23.96
N ARG A 782 -42.17 45.98 25.06
CA ARG A 782 -43.13 46.55 26.03
C ARG A 782 -43.26 48.06 25.92
N THR A 783 -42.22 48.72 25.44
CA THR A 783 -42.08 50.18 25.35
C THR A 783 -41.47 50.58 24.01
N GLU A 784 -41.59 51.86 23.63
CA GLU A 784 -40.99 52.37 22.40
C GLU A 784 -39.46 52.18 22.37
N ALA A 785 -38.80 52.21 23.53
CA ALA A 785 -37.36 52.01 23.65
C ALA A 785 -36.90 50.60 23.31
N ASP A 786 -37.82 49.61 23.33
CA ASP A 786 -37.52 48.23 22.96
C ASP A 786 -37.54 48.03 21.43
N ILE A 787 -37.98 49.04 20.66
CA ILE A 787 -38.27 48.94 19.23
C ILE A 787 -37.32 49.85 18.45
N ILE A 788 -36.50 49.23 17.61
CA ILE A 788 -35.62 49.92 16.66
C ILE A 788 -36.21 49.77 15.26
N LEU A 789 -36.64 50.88 14.64
CA LEU A 789 -37.22 50.92 13.30
C LEU A 789 -36.34 51.71 12.33
N ILE A 790 -36.22 51.21 11.10
CA ILE A 790 -35.57 51.90 9.98
C ILE A 790 -36.58 52.22 8.87
N GLU A 791 -36.22 53.16 7.98
CA GLU A 791 -37.13 53.61 6.91
C GLU A 791 -37.61 52.46 6.01
N GLU A 792 -36.75 51.46 5.80
CA GLU A 792 -37.00 50.27 4.99
C GLU A 792 -38.14 49.38 5.56
N ASP A 793 -38.40 49.46 6.87
CA ASP A 793 -39.42 48.64 7.53
C ASP A 793 -40.86 49.12 7.22
N LYS A 794 -41.04 50.42 6.95
CA LYS A 794 -42.37 51.05 6.87
C LYS A 794 -43.33 50.42 5.85
N GLY A 795 -42.79 49.90 4.74
CA GLY A 795 -43.60 49.34 3.66
C GLY A 795 -44.24 47.99 4.00
N ASP A 796 -43.54 47.13 4.76
CA ASP A 796 -43.93 45.72 4.92
C ASP A 796 -44.61 45.43 6.26
N LEU A 797 -44.34 46.24 7.30
CA LEU A 797 -44.89 46.05 8.64
C LEU A 797 -46.42 45.89 8.69
N PRO A 798 -47.24 46.71 7.99
CA PRO A 798 -48.69 46.52 8.01
C PRO A 798 -49.14 45.17 7.45
N ARG A 799 -48.42 44.64 6.44
CA ARG A 799 -48.69 43.31 5.89
C ARG A 799 -48.31 42.24 6.91
N LEU A 800 -47.11 42.33 7.49
CA LEU A 800 -46.60 41.38 8.46
C LEU A 800 -47.50 41.27 9.71
N PHE A 801 -47.95 42.40 10.28
CA PHE A 801 -48.90 42.38 11.40
C PHE A 801 -50.24 41.75 11.04
N ARG A 802 -50.78 42.08 9.86
CA ARG A 802 -52.03 41.46 9.37
C ARG A 802 -51.88 39.95 9.25
N VAL A 803 -50.77 39.49 8.69
CA VAL A 803 -50.46 38.08 8.52
C VAL A 803 -50.30 37.37 9.86
N LEU A 804 -49.53 37.94 10.79
CA LEU A 804 -49.33 37.42 12.14
C LEU A 804 -50.67 37.27 12.86
N ARG A 805 -51.48 38.34 12.89
CA ARG A 805 -52.79 38.36 13.54
C ARG A 805 -53.74 37.33 12.94
N THR A 806 -53.88 37.32 11.61
CA THR A 806 -54.76 36.36 10.90
C THR A 806 -54.32 34.91 11.14
N THR A 807 -53.03 34.67 11.27
CA THR A 807 -52.49 33.33 11.54
C THR A 807 -52.86 32.86 12.94
N VAL A 808 -52.65 33.70 13.98
CA VAL A 808 -53.07 33.40 15.35
C VAL A 808 -54.59 33.22 15.45
N GLU A 809 -55.37 34.02 14.70
CA GLU A 809 -56.82 33.90 14.62
C GLU A 809 -57.31 32.54 14.10
N ARG A 810 -56.51 31.83 13.32
CA ARG A 810 -56.90 30.51 12.78
C ARG A 810 -56.59 29.35 13.74
N THR A 811 -55.84 29.61 14.81
CA THR A 811 -55.47 28.61 15.81
C THR A 811 -56.59 28.35 16.82
N THR A 812 -56.55 27.19 17.49
CA THR A 812 -57.40 26.79 18.62
C THR A 812 -56.72 26.98 19.97
N HIS A 813 -55.62 27.74 20.04
CA HIS A 813 -54.81 27.90 21.24
C HIS A 813 -55.60 28.49 22.43
N PRO A 814 -55.45 27.97 23.67
CA PRO A 814 -56.23 28.43 24.83
C PRO A 814 -56.08 29.91 25.16
N LYS A 815 -54.93 30.52 24.85
CA LYS A 815 -54.65 31.95 25.11
C LYS A 815 -54.85 32.84 23.89
N LYS A 816 -55.42 32.33 22.79
CA LYS A 816 -55.57 33.04 21.51
C LYS A 816 -56.01 34.51 21.65
N ASP A 817 -57.12 34.77 22.34
CA ASP A 817 -57.66 36.13 22.47
C ASP A 817 -56.70 37.07 23.22
N SER A 818 -55.98 36.54 24.22
CA SER A 818 -54.93 37.28 24.92
C SER A 818 -53.76 37.60 23.99
N VAL A 819 -53.31 36.65 23.16
CA VAL A 819 -52.22 36.86 22.20
C VAL A 819 -52.63 37.89 21.14
N LEU A 820 -53.84 37.80 20.59
CA LEU A 820 -54.37 38.77 19.64
C LEU A 820 -54.41 40.19 20.23
N SER A 821 -54.86 40.33 21.49
CA SER A 821 -54.83 41.61 22.18
C SER A 821 -53.41 42.17 22.36
N GLN A 822 -52.42 41.31 22.61
CA GLN A 822 -51.02 41.73 22.71
C GLN A 822 -50.45 42.15 21.36
N ILE A 823 -50.78 41.43 20.28
CA ILE A 823 -50.41 41.80 18.90
C ILE A 823 -50.98 43.17 18.53
N ASP A 824 -52.27 43.40 18.80
CA ASP A 824 -52.93 44.68 18.50
C ASP A 824 -52.28 45.85 19.27
N LYS A 825 -51.88 45.63 20.53
CA LYS A 825 -51.14 46.62 21.34
C LYS A 825 -49.75 46.90 20.78
N LEU A 826 -49.00 45.84 20.42
CA LEU A 826 -47.68 45.99 19.83
C LEU A 826 -47.75 46.74 18.49
N GLN A 827 -48.78 46.48 17.67
CA GLN A 827 -48.99 47.21 16.42
C GLN A 827 -49.23 48.71 16.66
N GLN A 828 -49.99 49.08 17.70
CA GLN A 828 -50.18 50.48 18.08
C GLN A 828 -48.89 51.13 18.59
N LEU A 829 -48.10 50.39 19.38
CA LEU A 829 -46.82 50.85 19.89
C LEU A 829 -45.83 51.12 18.74
N VAL A 830 -45.69 50.17 17.82
CA VAL A 830 -44.83 50.31 16.63
C VAL A 830 -45.26 51.50 15.75
N ALA A 831 -46.56 51.80 15.66
CA ALA A 831 -47.04 52.95 14.90
C ALA A 831 -46.71 54.31 15.56
N GLN A 832 -46.38 54.33 16.85
CA GLN A 832 -46.00 55.52 17.61
C GLN A 832 -44.48 55.69 17.72
N THR A 833 -43.72 54.59 17.59
CA THR A 833 -42.25 54.60 17.65
C THR A 833 -41.62 55.45 16.52
N PRO A 834 -40.70 56.38 16.84
CA PRO A 834 -39.95 57.13 15.84
C PRO A 834 -39.07 56.21 14.97
N VAL A 835 -38.99 56.52 13.68
CA VAL A 835 -38.11 55.80 12.75
C VAL A 835 -36.73 56.45 12.73
N LEU A 836 -35.68 55.64 12.88
CA LEU A 836 -34.30 56.06 12.73
C LEU A 836 -34.01 56.32 11.25
N GLN A 837 -33.43 57.48 10.97
CA GLN A 837 -33.03 57.89 9.62
C GLN A 837 -31.70 57.28 9.21
#